data_AF-A0A2D4QGN5-F1
#
_entry.id   AF-A0A2D4QGN5-F1
#
_cell.length_a   1.000
_cell.length_b   1.000
_cell.length_c   1.000
_cell.angle_alpha   90.00
_cell.angle_beta   90.00
_cell.angle_gamma   90.00
#
_symmetry.space_group_name_H-M   'P 1'
#
loop_
_entity.id
_entity.type
_entity.pdbx_description
1 polymer ?
#
loop_
_entity_poly.entity_id
_entity_poly.type
_entity_poly.pdbx_seq_one_letter_code
_entity_poly.pdbx_strand_id
1 'polypeptide(L)'
;MALLVAMLTFVSLSTTSGYADDADGQAGEQHLVDFVHYSLVANTELAGANAEWLLDHYDTDESLATMFSASSVTPERFDRAIQWASRVPGLSDTVSLLAGRIEAGNLALSRDQQRVAEAIAMLDGTRRDQMLGRGRLIAAGEYAVPALLREMTSGDSEERRWASTELLREIGRQSVTPLAVALPELAPEHQRRVCEILGSIGYSHAGPALLELSMNDQSPAFVRESAAKAYRRLGGNPEVDRPGMLYGVLAQQYFDGAEHLVADPYGDMNNIWSYDSFAGLTTTQVPTALYGPIMSMHAAARAIMYDRNNTDALAQFIASNLRRENLMPEGFVDPIFGGLDYSPQFYATVHGSSTGQDVLALAIDSRDTPLVRDALAALATNTGEGTLFSDYLDRQPLLDSLQYPDRRVQYDSALILARALPRTPFAGSYRVVPTLASAVRTGGEEYAVVVADTVEDQRTASDRLESLGFTVVGMGASADELVDPISRAPGIDIAVIRKSDMNMDDPNMAELRRNPKTSATPILMIVSAGDMPKFAANFKNQSLVEVTRTGVSDNAFAASVDSLMERGAGGRLTQLESDIYAMEALGALREIALARPGAYAVGDAESALIDALGERTGGTRMLVAEILSLIESERAQQALLDAALAEEVGTDRVPLLNWSSASIRRWGNRSHRRHVEELRYLIDNSSGPVADAAARVHGAMNLPAQESIIVVIPGA
;
A
#
# COMPACT_ATOMS: atom_id res chain seq x y z
N MET A 1 -9.15 74.45 2.68
CA MET A 1 -9.79 73.64 3.73
C MET A 1 -9.03 72.33 3.77
N ALA A 2 -8.02 72.14 4.64
CA ALA A 2 -8.14 71.72 6.05
C ALA A 2 -8.89 70.36 6.13
N LEU A 3 -8.33 69.25 6.63
CA LEU A 3 -7.57 69.10 7.88
C LEU A 3 -6.54 67.95 7.85
N LEU A 4 -5.44 68.20 8.57
CA LEU A 4 -4.53 67.25 9.22
C LEU A 4 -5.28 66.37 10.24
N VAL A 5 -4.95 65.08 10.35
CA VAL A 5 -5.05 64.33 11.62
C VAL A 5 -3.84 63.42 11.77
N ALA A 6 -3.13 63.63 12.89
CA ALA A 6 -1.92 62.95 13.30
C ALA A 6 -2.19 61.50 13.74
N MET A 7 -1.35 60.56 13.29
CA MET A 7 -1.27 59.21 13.82
C MET A 7 -0.35 59.25 15.05
N LEU A 8 -0.93 59.15 16.24
CA LEU A 8 -0.19 58.96 17.49
C LEU A 8 0.22 57.49 17.60
N THR A 9 1.53 57.24 17.51
CA THR A 9 2.17 56.00 17.94
C THR A 9 2.10 55.90 19.46
N PHE A 10 1.29 54.98 19.98
CA PHE A 10 1.41 54.51 21.36
C PHE A 10 2.50 53.43 21.38
N VAL A 11 3.70 53.82 21.83
CA VAL A 11 4.69 52.86 22.34
C VAL A 11 4.24 52.52 23.76
N SER A 12 3.53 51.42 23.93
CA SER A 12 3.39 50.77 25.23
C SER A 12 4.66 49.95 25.47
N LEU A 13 5.58 50.52 26.26
CA LEU A 13 6.62 49.74 26.93
C LEU A 13 5.94 48.82 27.95
N SER A 14 5.75 47.56 27.59
CA SER A 14 5.39 46.49 28.54
C SER A 14 6.66 46.00 29.25
N THR A 15 7.18 46.80 30.19
CA THR A 15 8.16 46.31 31.15
C THR A 15 7.44 45.62 32.31
N THR A 16 6.97 44.39 32.09
CA THR A 16 6.58 43.43 33.15
C THR A 16 6.44 42.04 32.52
N SER A 17 7.55 41.34 32.29
CA SER A 17 7.54 39.95 31.80
C SER A 17 8.40 39.00 32.65
N GLY A 18 8.76 39.39 33.88
CA GLY A 18 9.67 38.60 34.72
C GLY A 18 9.04 37.93 35.95
N TYR A 19 7.77 38.22 36.30
CA TYR A 19 7.16 37.76 37.56
C TYR A 19 5.91 36.88 37.39
N ALA A 20 5.27 36.87 36.22
CA ALA A 20 4.09 36.03 35.97
C ALA A 20 4.49 34.61 35.51
N ASP A 21 5.52 34.50 34.67
CA ASP A 21 6.06 33.23 34.16
C ASP A 21 6.59 32.30 35.26
N ASP A 22 7.19 32.87 36.32
CA ASP A 22 7.78 32.10 37.43
C ASP A 22 6.72 31.52 38.39
N ALA A 23 5.56 32.18 38.52
CA ALA A 23 4.48 31.74 39.42
C ALA A 23 3.66 30.61 38.79
N ASP A 24 3.34 30.73 37.49
CA ASP A 24 2.64 29.69 36.74
C ASP A 24 3.54 28.45 36.54
N GLY A 25 4.85 28.65 36.33
CA GLY A 25 5.83 27.54 36.29
C GLY A 25 5.93 26.75 37.61
N GLN A 26 5.91 27.42 38.76
CA GLN A 26 5.92 26.75 40.07
C GLN A 26 4.61 26.01 40.38
N ALA A 27 3.46 26.58 40.00
CA ALA A 27 2.17 25.90 40.14
C ALA A 27 2.10 24.64 39.25
N GLY A 28 2.54 24.76 37.99
CA GLY A 28 2.63 23.62 37.07
C GLY A 28 3.54 22.50 37.58
N GLU A 29 4.72 22.84 38.10
CA GLU A 29 5.61 21.85 38.70
C GLU A 29 4.95 21.14 39.89
N GLN A 30 4.27 21.89 40.77
CA GLN A 30 3.58 21.33 41.93
C GLN A 30 2.50 20.32 41.50
N HIS A 31 1.65 20.68 40.53
CA HIS A 31 0.60 19.82 40.01
C HIS A 31 1.15 18.58 39.29
N LEU A 32 2.29 18.70 38.58
CA LEU A 32 2.97 17.56 37.96
C LEU A 32 3.56 16.59 39.00
N VAL A 33 4.21 17.13 40.03
CA VAL A 33 4.74 16.34 41.15
C VAL A 33 3.59 15.61 41.87
N ASP A 34 2.49 16.31 42.11
CA ASP A 34 1.30 15.77 42.78
C ASP A 34 0.59 14.72 41.92
N PHE A 35 0.47 14.93 40.61
CA PHE A 35 -0.01 13.92 39.67
C PHE A 35 0.80 12.62 39.77
N VAL A 36 2.13 12.72 39.68
CA VAL A 36 3.02 11.55 39.77
C VAL A 36 2.92 10.90 41.15
N HIS A 37 2.88 11.69 42.22
CA HIS A 37 2.75 11.17 43.58
C HIS A 37 1.43 10.41 43.76
N TYR A 38 0.29 11.03 43.46
CA TYR A 38 -1.04 10.44 43.64
C TYR A 38 -1.28 9.23 42.75
N SER A 39 -0.72 9.22 41.54
CA SER A 39 -0.71 8.03 40.67
C SER A 39 0.04 6.87 41.32
N LEU A 40 1.23 7.13 41.89
CA LEU A 40 2.05 6.08 42.51
C LEU A 40 1.50 5.58 43.86
N VAL A 41 0.69 6.37 44.57
CA VAL A 41 -0.04 5.93 45.78
C VAL A 41 -1.47 5.46 45.48
N ALA A 42 -1.83 5.30 44.20
CA ALA A 42 -3.11 4.82 43.72
C ALA A 42 -4.34 5.65 44.16
N ASN A 43 -4.19 6.96 44.30
CA ASN A 43 -5.30 7.89 44.54
C ASN A 43 -5.83 8.45 43.23
N THR A 44 -6.90 7.84 42.72
CA THR A 44 -7.44 8.12 41.37
C THR A 44 -8.03 9.52 41.23
N GLU A 45 -8.73 10.01 42.24
CA GLU A 45 -9.42 11.30 42.19
C GLU A 45 -8.43 12.46 42.16
N LEU A 46 -7.42 12.44 43.04
CA LEU A 46 -6.39 13.47 43.06
C LEU A 46 -5.45 13.37 41.86
N ALA A 47 -5.11 12.17 41.39
CA ALA A 47 -4.33 12.02 40.16
C ALA A 47 -5.08 12.62 38.95
N GLY A 48 -6.37 12.30 38.80
CA GLY A 48 -7.21 12.87 37.74
C GLY A 48 -7.28 14.39 37.79
N ALA A 49 -7.58 14.95 38.97
CA ALA A 49 -7.70 16.40 39.14
C ALA A 49 -6.41 17.16 38.78
N ASN A 50 -5.24 16.61 39.13
CA ASN A 50 -3.96 17.23 38.78
C ASN A 50 -3.63 17.09 37.29
N ALA A 51 -3.96 15.96 36.66
CA ALA A 51 -3.80 15.78 35.21
C ALA A 51 -4.71 16.72 34.41
N GLU A 52 -5.98 16.85 34.81
CA GLU A 52 -6.93 17.79 34.19
C GLU A 52 -6.47 19.23 34.38
N TRP A 53 -6.00 19.59 35.57
CA TRP A 53 -5.45 20.93 35.83
C TRP A 53 -4.32 21.27 34.85
N LEU A 54 -3.38 20.35 34.64
CA LEU A 54 -2.26 20.54 33.69
C LEU A 54 -2.76 20.69 32.25
N LEU A 55 -3.78 19.93 31.86
CA LEU A 55 -4.38 20.02 30.52
C LEU A 55 -5.11 21.35 30.31
N ASP A 56 -5.80 21.85 31.34
CA ASP A 56 -6.61 23.07 31.27
C ASP A 56 -5.77 24.36 31.37
N HIS A 57 -4.61 24.32 32.06
CA HIS A 57 -3.80 25.53 32.33
C HIS A 57 -2.68 25.76 31.31
N TYR A 58 -2.33 24.77 30.50
CA TYR A 58 -1.38 24.93 29.41
C TYR A 58 -2.10 24.89 28.05
N ASP A 59 -2.23 26.06 27.43
CA ASP A 59 -2.96 26.24 26.16
C ASP A 59 -2.23 25.60 24.97
N THR A 60 -0.92 25.42 25.05
CA THR A 60 -0.11 24.83 23.97
C THR A 60 0.68 23.62 24.45
N ASP A 61 0.91 22.69 23.55
CA ASP A 61 1.69 21.48 23.83
C ASP A 61 3.14 21.85 24.20
N GLU A 62 3.71 22.85 23.54
CA GLU A 62 5.06 23.36 23.78
C GLU A 62 5.25 23.98 25.17
N SER A 63 4.25 24.70 25.68
CA SER A 63 4.32 25.30 27.01
C SER A 63 4.28 24.22 28.10
N LEU A 64 3.40 23.24 27.94
CA LEU A 64 3.30 22.07 28.82
C LEU A 64 4.59 21.25 28.83
N ALA A 65 5.14 20.97 27.65
CA ALA A 65 6.40 20.24 27.50
C ALA A 65 7.62 21.00 28.06
N THR A 66 7.63 22.33 27.95
CA THR A 66 8.66 23.18 28.53
C THR A 66 8.60 23.15 30.06
N MET A 67 7.40 23.25 30.65
CA MET A 67 7.23 23.08 32.10
C MET A 67 7.70 21.70 32.55
N PHE A 68 7.27 20.64 31.85
CA PHE A 68 7.68 19.27 32.16
C PHE A 68 9.20 19.12 32.16
N SER A 69 9.87 19.65 31.12
CA SER A 69 11.33 19.61 30.96
C SER A 69 12.09 20.39 32.04
N ALA A 70 11.48 21.44 32.60
CA ALA A 70 12.07 22.27 33.64
C ALA A 70 11.81 21.72 35.06
N SER A 71 10.87 20.79 35.21
CA SER A 71 10.43 20.25 36.50
C SER A 71 11.46 19.34 37.16
N SER A 72 11.28 19.11 38.47
CA SER A 72 12.05 18.12 39.24
C SER A 72 11.59 16.66 39.02
N VAL A 73 10.53 16.41 38.25
CA VAL A 73 10.02 15.06 37.98
C VAL A 73 10.90 14.38 36.92
N THR A 74 11.43 13.19 37.25
CA THR A 74 12.23 12.44 36.27
C THR A 74 11.32 11.71 35.27
N PRO A 75 11.75 11.55 34.01
CA PRO A 75 11.00 10.79 33.00
C PRO A 75 10.60 9.40 33.49
N GLU A 76 11.48 8.66 34.17
CA GLU A 76 11.13 7.30 34.63
C GLU A 76 10.03 7.30 35.69
N ARG A 77 9.95 8.33 36.53
CA ARG A 77 8.88 8.45 37.54
C ARG A 77 7.56 8.84 36.89
N PHE A 78 7.61 9.72 35.89
CA PHE A 78 6.45 10.09 35.10
C PHE A 78 5.90 8.90 34.33
N ASP A 79 6.74 8.16 33.60
CA ASP A 79 6.33 6.99 32.81
C ASP A 79 5.66 5.91 33.68
N ARG A 80 6.18 5.69 34.89
CA ARG A 80 5.55 4.76 35.84
C ARG A 80 4.18 5.22 36.30
N ALA A 81 3.98 6.53 36.48
CA ALA A 81 2.68 7.10 36.83
C ALA A 81 1.69 6.96 35.67
N ILE A 82 2.12 7.27 34.44
CA ILE A 82 1.34 7.09 33.21
C ILE A 82 0.92 5.63 33.07
N GLN A 83 1.86 4.68 33.10
CA GLN A 83 1.57 3.25 32.92
C GLN A 83 0.53 2.69 33.89
N TRP A 84 0.56 3.16 35.15
CA TRP A 84 -0.46 2.77 36.12
C TRP A 84 -1.81 3.40 35.77
N ALA A 85 -1.84 4.72 35.55
CA ALA A 85 -3.07 5.46 35.33
C ALA A 85 -3.78 5.08 34.01
N SER A 86 -3.04 4.70 32.97
CA SER A 86 -3.59 4.16 31.72
C SER A 86 -4.40 2.87 31.92
N ARG A 87 -4.19 2.14 33.01
CA ARG A 87 -4.95 0.90 33.34
C ARG A 87 -6.15 1.15 34.24
N VAL A 88 -6.35 2.39 34.70
CA VAL A 88 -7.44 2.75 35.62
C VAL A 88 -8.65 3.24 34.81
N PRO A 89 -9.83 2.58 34.96
CA PRO A 89 -11.07 3.06 34.35
C PRO A 89 -11.39 4.48 34.81
N GLY A 90 -11.59 5.40 33.86
CA GLY A 90 -11.89 6.82 34.12
C GLY A 90 -10.68 7.75 34.12
N LEU A 91 -9.44 7.25 34.17
CA LEU A 91 -8.22 8.06 34.01
C LEU A 91 -7.51 7.85 32.68
N SER A 92 -7.77 6.71 32.01
CA SER A 92 -7.09 6.33 30.77
C SER A 92 -7.07 7.45 29.73
N ASP A 93 -8.22 8.03 29.40
CA ASP A 93 -8.33 9.02 28.32
C ASP A 93 -7.59 10.32 28.67
N THR A 94 -7.78 10.83 29.90
CA THR A 94 -7.12 12.05 30.40
C THR A 94 -5.60 11.92 30.41
N VAL A 95 -5.09 10.77 30.88
CA VAL A 95 -3.65 10.57 31.03
C VAL A 95 -2.99 10.25 29.69
N SER A 96 -3.69 9.55 28.79
CA SER A 96 -3.26 9.42 27.39
C SER A 96 -3.19 10.77 26.69
N LEU A 97 -4.15 11.68 26.93
CA LEU A 97 -4.11 13.04 26.39
C LEU A 97 -2.94 13.85 26.97
N LEU A 98 -2.71 13.79 28.29
CA LEU A 98 -1.60 14.49 28.94
C LEU A 98 -0.24 14.04 28.41
N ALA A 99 -0.02 12.73 28.33
CA ALA A 99 1.21 12.17 27.77
C ALA A 99 1.37 12.57 26.30
N GLY A 100 0.30 12.46 25.51
CA GLY A 100 0.30 12.83 24.10
C GLY A 100 0.63 14.30 23.86
N ARG A 101 0.07 15.23 24.65
CA ARG A 101 0.39 16.66 24.56
C ARG A 101 1.83 16.97 24.96
N ILE A 102 2.36 16.33 26.00
CA ILE A 102 3.77 16.49 26.40
C ILE A 102 4.71 15.97 25.29
N GLU A 103 4.41 14.82 24.70
CA GLU A 103 5.19 14.27 23.58
C GLU A 103 5.11 15.16 22.33
N ALA A 104 3.90 15.59 21.94
CA ALA A 104 3.69 16.50 20.82
C ALA A 104 4.41 17.83 21.02
N GLY A 105 4.37 18.37 22.25
CA GLY A 105 5.06 19.59 22.62
C GLY A 105 6.58 19.44 22.61
N ASN A 106 7.10 18.33 23.14
CA ASN A 106 8.52 18.02 23.07
C ASN A 106 8.99 17.91 21.62
N LEU A 107 8.20 17.29 20.74
CA LEU A 107 8.47 17.19 19.30
C LEU A 107 8.41 18.55 18.60
N ALA A 108 7.44 19.40 18.93
CA ALA A 108 7.34 20.75 18.37
C ALA A 108 8.52 21.64 18.81
N LEU A 109 8.88 21.58 20.09
CA LEU A 109 10.06 22.27 20.64
C LEU A 109 11.38 21.74 20.07
N SER A 110 11.46 20.45 19.75
CA SER A 110 12.67 19.85 19.17
C SER A 110 12.91 20.31 17.73
N ARG A 111 11.85 20.77 17.04
CA ARG A 111 11.86 21.36 15.70
C ARG A 111 12.14 22.87 15.67
N ASP A 112 12.12 23.54 16.83
CA ASP A 112 12.30 24.98 16.94
C ASP A 112 13.77 25.39 16.73
N GLN A 113 14.03 26.08 15.62
CA GLN A 113 15.37 26.55 15.25
C GLN A 113 15.96 27.54 16.26
N GLN A 114 15.15 28.36 16.92
CA GLN A 114 15.62 29.30 17.92
C GLN A 114 16.10 28.55 19.17
N ARG A 115 15.32 27.54 19.61
CA ARG A 115 15.69 26.70 20.75
C ARG A 115 16.93 25.86 20.48
N VAL A 116 17.11 25.38 19.24
CA VAL A 116 18.36 24.73 18.79
C VAL A 116 19.54 25.72 18.86
N ALA A 117 19.37 26.95 18.40
CA ALA A 117 20.42 27.98 18.47
C ALA A 117 20.80 28.34 19.92
N GLU A 118 19.81 28.51 20.80
CA GLU A 118 20.02 28.71 22.23
C GLU A 118 20.77 27.52 22.87
N ALA A 119 20.42 26.29 22.48
CA ALA A 119 21.10 25.10 22.95
C ALA A 119 22.55 25.02 22.48
N ILE A 120 22.87 25.50 21.28
CA ILE A 120 24.26 25.62 20.80
C ILE A 120 25.03 26.68 21.60
N ALA A 121 24.40 27.81 21.91
CA ALA A 121 25.01 28.87 22.73
C ALA A 121 25.30 28.42 24.18
N MET A 122 24.61 27.40 24.68
CA MET A 122 24.91 26.80 25.99
C MET A 122 26.17 25.93 26.01
N LEU A 123 26.73 25.55 24.85
CA LEU A 123 27.84 24.60 24.76
C LEU A 123 29.19 25.17 25.22
N ASP A 124 29.36 26.49 25.24
CA ASP A 124 30.52 27.17 25.86
C ASP A 124 30.17 27.85 27.20
N GLY A 125 29.02 27.49 27.78
CA GLY A 125 28.55 27.97 29.08
C GLY A 125 29.09 27.16 30.27
N THR A 126 28.37 27.19 31.39
CA THR A 126 28.75 26.38 32.57
C THR A 126 28.53 24.88 32.30
N ARG A 127 29.11 23.98 33.13
CA ARG A 127 28.87 22.53 32.97
C ARG A 127 27.38 22.16 33.00
N ARG A 128 26.57 22.91 33.75
CA ARG A 128 25.12 22.71 33.82
C ARG A 128 24.46 23.11 32.50
N ASP A 129 24.86 24.25 31.95
CA ASP A 129 24.36 24.74 30.65
C ASP A 129 24.78 23.78 29.53
N GLN A 130 26.03 23.32 29.52
CA GLN A 130 26.53 22.33 28.57
C GLN A 130 25.72 21.03 28.62
N MET A 131 25.44 20.52 29.83
CA MET A 131 24.64 19.30 30.01
C MET A 131 23.20 19.49 29.48
N LEU A 132 22.58 20.63 29.75
CA LEU A 132 21.23 20.97 29.28
C LEU A 132 21.19 21.17 27.76
N GLY A 133 22.11 21.97 27.21
CA GLY A 133 22.24 22.22 25.78
C GLY A 133 22.48 20.94 25.00
N ARG A 134 23.40 20.08 25.47
CA ARG A 134 23.65 18.76 24.88
C ARG A 134 22.39 17.88 24.89
N GLY A 135 21.68 17.83 26.03
CA GLY A 135 20.42 17.08 26.13
C GLY A 135 19.35 17.57 25.15
N ARG A 136 19.19 18.88 25.01
CA ARG A 136 18.25 19.50 24.04
C ARG A 136 18.61 19.17 22.60
N LEU A 137 19.89 19.23 22.24
CA LEU A 137 20.36 18.98 20.88
C LEU A 137 20.25 17.50 20.49
N ILE A 138 20.52 16.59 21.44
CA ILE A 138 20.29 15.15 21.23
C ILE A 138 18.80 14.86 21.05
N ALA A 139 17.93 15.45 21.88
CA ALA A 139 16.49 15.30 21.75
C ALA A 139 15.93 15.90 20.44
N ALA A 140 16.56 16.96 19.92
CA ALA A 140 16.25 17.54 18.62
C ALA A 140 16.64 16.67 17.42
N GLY A 141 17.54 15.69 17.61
CA GLY A 141 17.84 14.70 16.58
C GLY A 141 18.28 15.34 15.25
N GLU A 142 17.62 14.96 14.16
CA GLU A 142 17.94 15.48 12.82
C GLU A 142 17.72 16.99 12.67
N TYR A 143 16.81 17.59 13.45
CA TYR A 143 16.52 19.03 13.39
C TYR A 143 17.68 19.89 13.94
N ALA A 144 18.53 19.33 14.79
CA ALA A 144 19.74 20.01 15.26
C ALA A 144 20.88 20.00 14.22
N VAL A 145 20.87 19.06 13.26
CA VAL A 145 21.99 18.81 12.36
C VAL A 145 22.38 20.01 11.50
N PRO A 146 21.45 20.79 10.89
CA PRO A 146 21.82 21.97 10.11
C PRO A 146 22.58 23.02 10.91
N ALA A 147 22.13 23.28 12.14
CA ALA A 147 22.75 24.28 13.02
C ALA A 147 24.10 23.79 13.55
N LEU A 148 24.20 22.52 13.95
CA LEU A 148 25.45 21.89 14.38
C LEU A 148 26.49 21.83 13.24
N LEU A 149 26.06 21.52 12.01
CA LEU A 149 26.94 21.52 10.84
C LEU A 149 27.44 22.94 10.54
N ARG A 150 26.59 23.95 10.65
CA ARG A 150 26.97 25.35 10.48
C ARG A 150 27.96 25.79 11.56
N GLU A 151 27.71 25.49 12.82
CA GLU A 151 28.62 25.81 13.92
C GLU A 151 29.95 25.09 13.73
N MET A 152 29.97 23.80 13.36
CA MET A 152 31.19 23.03 13.10
C MET A 152 32.07 23.64 12.00
N THR A 153 31.45 24.18 10.94
CA THR A 153 32.15 24.69 9.75
C THR A 153 32.52 26.17 9.83
N SER A 154 31.66 26.99 10.44
CA SER A 154 31.75 28.45 10.42
C SER A 154 31.65 29.12 11.80
N GLY A 155 31.52 28.34 12.88
CA GLY A 155 31.38 28.86 14.24
C GLY A 155 32.64 29.55 14.76
N ASP A 156 32.45 30.65 15.47
CA ASP A 156 33.54 31.47 16.00
C ASP A 156 34.23 30.84 17.23
N SER A 157 33.50 30.02 18.01
CA SER A 157 34.04 29.37 19.22
C SER A 157 34.65 28.02 18.88
N GLU A 158 35.92 27.80 19.25
CA GLU A 158 36.58 26.50 19.09
C GLU A 158 35.92 25.42 19.96
N GLU A 159 35.49 25.78 21.17
CA GLU A 159 34.78 24.89 22.10
C GLU A 159 33.44 24.44 21.51
N ARG A 160 32.64 25.38 20.97
CA ARG A 160 31.37 25.03 20.31
C ARG A 160 31.57 24.23 19.02
N ARG A 161 32.62 24.52 18.24
CA ARG A 161 32.98 23.71 17.06
C ARG A 161 33.30 22.27 17.42
N TRP A 162 34.09 22.07 18.47
CA TRP A 162 34.43 20.73 18.95
C TRP A 162 33.19 20.02 19.50
N ALA A 163 32.42 20.68 20.37
CA ALA A 163 31.19 20.13 20.95
C ALA A 163 30.17 19.76 19.86
N SER A 164 30.01 20.60 18.82
CA SER A 164 29.12 20.33 17.69
C SER A 164 29.57 19.10 16.89
N THR A 165 30.88 18.89 16.75
CA THR A 165 31.43 17.71 16.08
C THR A 165 31.10 16.43 16.86
N GLU A 166 31.23 16.44 18.19
CA GLU A 166 30.89 15.31 19.04
C GLU A 166 29.37 15.06 19.05
N LEU A 167 28.56 16.11 19.18
CA LEU A 167 27.11 16.03 19.15
C LEU A 167 26.56 15.42 17.86
N LEU A 168 27.14 15.78 16.70
CA LEU A 168 26.76 15.16 15.42
C LEU A 168 26.99 13.64 15.41
N ARG A 169 28.00 13.13 16.13
CA ARG A 169 28.22 11.68 16.30
C ARG A 169 27.25 11.07 17.31
N GLU A 170 26.95 11.79 18.38
CA GLU A 170 26.08 11.32 19.47
C GLU A 170 24.61 11.27 19.07
N ILE A 171 24.15 12.18 18.22
CA ILE A 171 22.83 12.09 17.56
C ILE A 171 22.73 10.79 16.74
N GLY A 172 23.86 10.28 16.23
CA GLY A 172 23.95 8.96 15.63
C GLY A 172 23.15 8.85 14.33
N ARG A 173 22.22 7.90 14.25
CA ARG A 173 21.49 7.54 13.02
C ARG A 173 20.83 8.74 12.34
N GLN A 174 20.23 9.64 13.13
CA GLN A 174 19.48 10.79 12.63
C GLN A 174 20.37 11.87 11.99
N SER A 175 21.69 11.85 12.19
CA SER A 175 22.60 12.77 11.51
C SER A 175 23.11 12.25 10.17
N VAL A 176 22.96 10.96 9.89
CA VAL A 176 23.59 10.29 8.74
C VAL A 176 23.08 10.84 7.40
N THR A 177 21.77 10.87 7.19
CA THR A 177 21.17 11.33 5.93
C THR A 177 21.50 12.80 5.63
N PRO A 178 21.21 13.77 6.52
CA PRO A 178 21.57 15.16 6.27
C PRO A 178 23.07 15.37 6.03
N LEU A 179 23.94 14.71 6.79
CA LEU A 179 25.39 14.82 6.58
C LEU A 179 25.84 14.20 5.25
N ALA A 180 25.26 13.07 4.84
CA ALA A 180 25.55 12.45 3.56
C ALA A 180 25.11 13.31 2.37
N VAL A 181 23.97 14.02 2.48
CA VAL A 181 23.49 14.98 1.48
C VAL A 181 24.41 16.20 1.39
N ALA A 182 24.87 16.74 2.52
CA ALA A 182 25.77 17.90 2.53
C ALA A 182 27.18 17.58 2.01
N LEU A 183 27.67 16.35 2.26
CA LEU A 183 29.06 15.96 2.06
C LEU A 183 29.67 16.37 0.71
N PRO A 184 29.02 16.16 -0.46
CA PRO A 184 29.64 16.47 -1.76
C PRO A 184 29.92 17.96 -1.98
N GLU A 185 29.16 18.85 -1.35
CA GLU A 185 29.21 20.30 -1.57
C GLU A 185 30.00 21.08 -0.51
N LEU A 186 30.45 20.40 0.55
CA LEU A 186 31.29 21.01 1.58
C LEU A 186 32.71 21.30 1.06
N ALA A 187 33.35 22.32 1.66
CA ALA A 187 34.77 22.56 1.43
C ALA A 187 35.64 21.37 1.88
N PRO A 188 36.79 21.09 1.23
CA PRO A 188 37.59 19.88 1.48
C PRO A 188 37.92 19.57 2.94
N GLU A 189 38.24 20.58 3.75
CA GLU A 189 38.53 20.41 5.17
C GLU A 189 37.31 19.93 5.97
N HIS A 190 36.13 20.41 5.60
CA HIS A 190 34.86 20.02 6.21
C HIS A 190 34.41 18.64 5.72
N GLN A 191 34.66 18.30 4.44
CA GLN A 191 34.43 16.95 3.91
C GLN A 191 35.18 15.89 4.70
N ARG A 192 36.46 16.13 5.02
CA ARG A 192 37.26 15.22 5.86
C ARG A 192 36.59 14.99 7.21
N ARG A 193 36.19 16.06 7.89
CA ARG A 193 35.55 15.98 9.21
C ARG A 193 34.20 15.25 9.15
N VAL A 194 33.38 15.50 8.15
CA VAL A 194 32.10 14.79 7.96
C VAL A 194 32.33 13.31 7.64
N CYS A 195 33.33 12.95 6.83
CA CYS A 195 33.71 11.55 6.62
C CYS A 195 34.08 10.85 7.94
N GLU A 196 34.83 11.52 8.81
CA GLU A 196 35.21 10.98 10.12
C GLU A 196 33.99 10.76 11.01
N ILE A 197 33.03 11.71 11.02
CA ILE A 197 31.76 11.60 11.74
C ILE A 197 30.96 10.40 11.22
N LEU A 198 30.68 10.34 9.91
CA LEU A 198 29.91 9.27 9.29
C LEU A 198 30.56 7.89 9.51
N GLY A 199 31.88 7.81 9.37
CA GLY A 199 32.65 6.59 9.64
C GLY A 199 32.70 6.19 11.11
N SER A 200 32.49 7.11 12.05
CA SER A 200 32.39 6.81 13.49
C SER A 200 30.99 6.38 13.91
N ILE A 201 29.96 6.95 13.27
CA ILE A 201 28.56 6.54 13.44
C ILE A 201 28.36 5.12 12.90
N GLY A 202 28.98 4.80 11.75
CA GLY A 202 29.09 3.42 11.26
C GLY A 202 27.83 2.86 10.59
N TYR A 203 26.87 3.71 10.21
CA TYR A 203 25.66 3.28 9.51
C TYR A 203 25.89 3.15 8.00
N SER A 204 25.50 2.01 7.44
CA SER A 204 25.66 1.65 6.02
C SER A 204 25.02 2.65 5.05
N HIS A 205 23.99 3.38 5.48
CA HIS A 205 23.28 4.38 4.68
C HIS A 205 24.19 5.49 4.11
N ALA A 206 25.28 5.86 4.80
CA ALA A 206 26.26 6.82 4.27
C ALA A 206 27.20 6.23 3.20
N GLY A 207 27.17 4.91 3.00
CA GLY A 207 28.06 4.17 2.12
C GLY A 207 28.15 4.73 0.69
N PRO A 208 27.03 4.94 -0.02
CA PRO A 208 27.05 5.48 -1.38
C PRO A 208 27.78 6.82 -1.48
N ALA A 209 27.47 7.79 -0.61
CA ALA A 209 28.07 9.13 -0.63
C ALA A 209 29.57 9.10 -0.30
N LEU A 210 29.98 8.26 0.68
CA LEU A 210 31.39 8.08 1.03
C LEU A 210 32.18 7.43 -0.11
N LEU A 211 31.62 6.40 -0.77
CA LEU A 211 32.28 5.74 -1.88
C LEU A 211 32.40 6.67 -3.08
N GLU A 212 31.32 7.39 -3.44
CA GLU A 212 31.30 8.40 -4.49
C GLU A 212 32.39 9.46 -4.26
N LEU A 213 32.49 10.00 -3.04
CA LEU A 213 33.52 10.99 -2.72
C LEU A 213 34.95 10.39 -2.78
N SER A 214 35.13 9.13 -2.38
CA SER A 214 36.43 8.47 -2.43
C SER A 214 36.95 8.26 -3.85
N MET A 215 36.04 8.15 -4.82
CA MET A 215 36.34 7.95 -6.24
C MET A 215 36.31 9.23 -7.07
N ASN A 216 35.98 10.38 -6.46
CA ASN A 216 35.91 11.64 -7.19
C ASN A 216 37.31 12.21 -7.42
N ASP A 217 37.82 12.09 -8.66
CA ASP A 217 39.14 12.59 -9.05
C ASP A 217 39.33 14.11 -8.83
N GLN A 218 38.24 14.88 -8.78
CA GLN A 218 38.27 16.32 -8.49
C GLN A 218 38.49 16.63 -7.00
N SER A 219 38.22 15.68 -6.11
CA SER A 219 38.41 15.85 -4.67
C SER A 219 39.89 15.70 -4.30
N PRO A 220 40.43 16.49 -3.35
CA PRO A 220 41.81 16.35 -2.89
C PRO A 220 42.12 14.95 -2.34
N ALA A 221 43.38 14.50 -2.47
CA ALA A 221 43.79 13.16 -2.08
C ALA A 221 43.46 12.81 -0.61
N PHE A 222 43.63 13.75 0.31
CA PHE A 222 43.32 13.55 1.72
C PHE A 222 41.82 13.36 1.98
N VAL A 223 40.95 13.99 1.17
CA VAL A 223 39.49 13.81 1.25
C VAL A 223 39.14 12.42 0.77
N ARG A 224 39.68 12.01 -0.38
CA ARG A 224 39.44 10.68 -0.94
C ARG A 224 39.89 9.57 0.03
N GLU A 225 41.07 9.72 0.64
CA GLU A 225 41.58 8.78 1.63
C GLU A 225 40.69 8.74 2.89
N SER A 226 40.23 9.89 3.37
CA SER A 226 39.31 9.97 4.50
C SER A 226 37.98 9.30 4.21
N ALA A 227 37.41 9.55 3.03
CA ALA A 227 36.16 8.92 2.57
C ALA A 227 36.32 7.40 2.42
N ALA A 228 37.41 6.93 1.80
CA ALA A 228 37.72 5.50 1.69
C ALA A 228 37.95 4.83 3.06
N LYS A 229 38.57 5.54 4.02
CA LYS A 229 38.74 5.04 5.38
C LYS A 229 37.41 4.95 6.12
N ALA A 230 36.55 5.96 5.99
CA ALA A 230 35.21 5.93 6.54
C ALA A 230 34.40 4.78 5.95
N TYR A 231 34.37 4.64 4.63
CA TYR A 231 33.66 3.56 3.94
C TYR A 231 34.11 2.16 4.39
N ARG A 232 35.42 1.95 4.61
CA ARG A 232 35.94 0.69 5.19
C ARG A 232 35.45 0.41 6.61
N ARG A 233 35.20 1.45 7.42
CA ARG A 233 34.61 1.28 8.76
C ARG A 233 33.14 0.84 8.70
N LEU A 234 32.44 1.20 7.64
CA LEU A 234 31.08 0.73 7.36
C LEU A 234 31.06 -0.73 6.85
N GLY A 235 32.23 -1.37 6.69
CA GLY A 235 32.37 -2.73 6.16
C GLY A 235 32.49 -2.82 4.64
N GLY A 236 32.51 -1.68 3.93
CA GLY A 236 32.64 -1.63 2.48
C GLY A 236 34.08 -1.77 1.99
N ASN A 237 34.24 -2.14 0.72
CA ASN A 237 35.53 -2.20 0.04
C ASN A 237 35.61 -1.22 -1.14
N PRO A 238 36.31 -0.08 -1.01
CA PRO A 238 36.36 0.95 -2.06
C PRO A 238 37.08 0.51 -3.33
N GLU A 239 37.81 -0.61 -3.32
CA GLU A 239 38.50 -1.14 -4.50
C GLU A 239 37.61 -2.05 -5.36
N VAL A 240 36.54 -2.60 -4.77
CA VAL A 240 35.66 -3.59 -5.41
C VAL A 240 34.28 -2.99 -5.67
N ASP A 241 33.74 -2.27 -4.69
CA ASP A 241 32.39 -1.76 -4.72
C ASP A 241 32.25 -0.61 -5.73
N ARG A 242 31.01 -0.41 -6.20
CA ARG A 242 30.66 0.63 -7.16
C ARG A 242 29.52 1.48 -6.57
N PRO A 243 29.57 2.82 -6.64
CA PRO A 243 28.50 3.67 -6.13
C PRO A 243 27.12 3.30 -6.68
N GLY A 244 27.01 3.02 -7.99
CA GLY A 244 25.75 2.65 -8.64
C GLY A 244 25.08 1.41 -8.02
N MET A 245 25.88 0.39 -7.64
CA MET A 245 25.36 -0.80 -6.96
C MET A 245 24.83 -0.46 -5.56
N LEU A 246 25.56 0.36 -4.80
CA LEU A 246 25.12 0.76 -3.46
C LEU A 246 23.85 1.62 -3.49
N TYR A 247 23.74 2.51 -4.47
CA TYR A 247 22.51 3.28 -4.69
C TYR A 247 21.33 2.38 -5.08
N GLY A 248 21.56 1.33 -5.88
CA GLY A 248 20.54 0.32 -6.17
C GLY A 248 20.06 -0.42 -4.90
N VAL A 249 20.99 -0.89 -4.07
CA VAL A 249 20.66 -1.53 -2.77
C VAL A 249 19.91 -0.56 -1.86
N LEU A 250 20.33 0.70 -1.79
CA LEU A 250 19.66 1.71 -0.98
C LEU A 250 18.25 2.01 -1.50
N ALA A 251 18.04 2.04 -2.82
CA ALA A 251 16.71 2.19 -3.42
C ALA A 251 15.78 1.05 -2.99
N GLN A 252 16.26 -0.20 -3.05
CA GLN A 252 15.51 -1.36 -2.60
C GLN A 252 15.13 -1.24 -1.11
N GLN A 253 16.08 -0.89 -0.24
CA GLN A 253 15.80 -0.75 1.20
C GLN A 253 14.76 0.34 1.50
N TYR A 254 14.77 1.45 0.76
CA TYR A 254 13.74 2.48 0.88
C TYR A 254 12.37 2.00 0.41
N PHE A 255 12.33 1.22 -0.66
CA PHE A 255 11.09 0.64 -1.18
C PHE A 255 10.50 -0.43 -0.27
N ASP A 256 11.35 -1.23 0.38
CA ASP A 256 10.96 -2.21 1.39
C ASP A 256 10.55 -1.56 2.72
N GLY A 257 10.68 -0.23 2.84
CA GLY A 257 10.30 0.52 4.04
C GLY A 257 11.20 0.26 5.24
N ALA A 258 12.50 0.03 5.01
CA ALA A 258 13.43 -0.32 6.08
C ALA A 258 13.52 0.79 7.14
N GLU A 259 12.95 0.54 8.33
CA GLU A 259 12.77 1.54 9.40
C GLU A 259 14.08 2.21 9.84
N HIS A 260 15.22 1.52 9.71
CA HIS A 260 16.52 2.08 10.07
C HIS A 260 17.00 3.21 9.13
N LEU A 261 16.34 3.42 7.99
CA LEU A 261 16.59 4.53 7.06
C LEU A 261 15.67 5.74 7.31
N VAL A 262 14.72 5.60 8.23
CA VAL A 262 13.73 6.64 8.55
C VAL A 262 14.10 7.25 9.90
N ALA A 263 14.15 8.59 9.95
CA ALA A 263 14.53 9.29 11.17
C ALA A 263 13.47 9.09 12.26
N ASP A 264 12.20 9.24 11.89
CA ASP A 264 11.03 8.98 12.73
C ASP A 264 10.02 8.08 11.98
N PRO A 265 10.19 6.74 12.04
CA PRO A 265 9.32 5.82 11.30
C PRO A 265 7.86 5.84 11.79
N TYR A 266 7.59 6.28 13.02
CA TYR A 266 6.24 6.27 13.58
C TYR A 266 5.57 7.65 13.56
N GLY A 267 6.34 8.71 13.32
CA GLY A 267 5.83 10.06 13.09
C GLY A 267 5.03 10.19 11.80
N ASP A 268 4.28 11.29 11.69
CA ASP A 268 3.41 11.54 10.52
C ASP A 268 4.18 12.12 9.32
N MET A 269 5.28 12.81 9.60
CA MET A 269 6.09 13.50 8.59
C MET A 269 7.57 13.15 8.78
N ASN A 270 8.28 13.00 7.66
CA ASN A 270 9.73 12.86 7.62
C ASN A 270 10.36 13.90 6.71
N ASN A 271 11.65 14.17 6.94
CA ASN A 271 12.40 15.21 6.28
C ASN A 271 13.17 14.67 5.07
N ILE A 272 12.93 15.25 3.90
CA ILE A 272 13.80 15.07 2.73
C ILE A 272 14.82 16.20 2.75
N TRP A 273 16.09 15.83 2.85
CA TRP A 273 17.19 16.77 2.98
C TRP A 273 17.72 17.19 1.62
N SER A 274 17.98 18.49 1.47
CA SER A 274 18.71 19.10 0.37
C SER A 274 19.82 19.99 0.92
N TYR A 275 20.89 20.14 0.16
CA TYR A 275 21.97 21.07 0.50
C TYR A 275 22.04 22.16 -0.57
N ASP A 276 22.21 23.40 -0.11
CA ASP A 276 22.51 24.54 -0.96
C ASP A 276 23.76 25.24 -0.43
N SER A 277 24.64 25.67 -1.34
CA SER A 277 25.90 26.33 -0.98
C SER A 277 25.74 27.64 -0.18
N PHE A 278 24.58 28.32 -0.28
CA PHE A 278 24.29 29.56 0.43
C PHE A 278 23.41 29.34 1.66
N ALA A 279 22.31 28.60 1.53
CA ALA A 279 21.37 28.33 2.62
C ALA A 279 21.82 27.20 3.57
N GLY A 280 22.77 26.36 3.14
CA GLY A 280 23.21 25.17 3.85
C GLY A 280 22.21 24.01 3.73
N LEU A 281 22.13 23.18 4.77
CA LEU A 281 21.13 22.12 4.85
C LEU A 281 19.73 22.72 4.99
N THR A 282 18.86 22.31 4.07
CA THR A 282 17.43 22.64 4.02
C THR A 282 16.63 21.36 4.00
N THR A 283 15.36 21.43 4.40
CA THR A 283 14.48 20.27 4.45
C THR A 283 13.13 20.58 3.83
N THR A 284 12.57 19.56 3.17
CA THR A 284 11.19 19.52 2.72
C THR A 284 10.49 18.37 3.45
N GLN A 285 9.40 18.68 4.15
CA GLN A 285 8.63 17.66 4.88
C GLN A 285 7.68 16.93 3.95
N VAL A 286 7.64 15.61 4.07
CA VAL A 286 6.69 14.75 3.37
C VAL A 286 6.02 13.79 4.35
N PRO A 287 4.78 13.35 4.09
CA PRO A 287 4.14 12.27 4.85
C PRO A 287 5.04 11.04 4.92
N THR A 288 5.11 10.39 6.09
CA THR A 288 5.97 9.22 6.30
C THR A 288 5.69 8.09 5.31
N ALA A 289 4.43 7.88 4.93
CA ALA A 289 4.04 6.91 3.89
C ALA A 289 4.67 7.20 2.50
N LEU A 290 5.00 8.46 2.19
CA LEU A 290 5.62 8.86 0.93
C LEU A 290 7.15 8.91 0.98
N TYR A 291 7.74 8.93 2.18
CA TYR A 291 9.20 9.05 2.36
C TYR A 291 9.97 7.90 1.67
N GLY A 292 9.56 6.66 1.91
CA GLY A 292 10.18 5.47 1.30
C GLY A 292 10.14 5.50 -0.24
N PRO A 293 8.96 5.64 -0.86
CA PRO A 293 8.84 5.78 -2.31
C PRO A 293 9.69 6.91 -2.91
N ILE A 294 9.68 8.10 -2.31
CA ILE A 294 10.45 9.25 -2.81
C ILE A 294 11.96 9.02 -2.69
N MET A 295 12.44 8.51 -1.55
CA MET A 295 13.86 8.23 -1.35
C MET A 295 14.35 7.06 -2.20
N SER A 296 13.50 6.07 -2.46
CA SER A 296 13.75 5.00 -3.42
C SER A 296 13.93 5.56 -4.83
N MET A 297 13.06 6.48 -5.28
CA MET A 297 13.21 7.16 -6.56
C MET A 297 14.52 7.95 -6.65
N HIS A 298 14.90 8.70 -5.61
CA HIS A 298 16.18 9.41 -5.57
C HIS A 298 17.39 8.47 -5.71
N ALA A 299 17.42 7.39 -4.93
CA ALA A 299 18.51 6.42 -4.95
C ALA A 299 18.57 5.66 -6.29
N ALA A 300 17.42 5.25 -6.83
CA ALA A 300 17.33 4.60 -8.13
C ALA A 300 17.81 5.53 -9.26
N ALA A 301 17.41 6.80 -9.25
CA ALA A 301 17.89 7.79 -10.21
C ALA A 301 19.42 7.96 -10.15
N ARG A 302 20.00 8.01 -8.94
CA ARG A 302 21.47 8.02 -8.76
C ARG A 302 22.12 6.77 -9.31
N ALA A 303 21.54 5.58 -9.12
CA ALA A 303 22.06 4.34 -9.69
C ALA A 303 22.07 4.36 -11.23
N ILE A 304 21.00 4.84 -11.87
CA ILE A 304 20.89 5.00 -13.32
C ILE A 304 21.93 5.98 -13.88
N MET A 305 22.30 7.02 -13.12
CA MET A 305 23.35 7.95 -13.54
C MET A 305 24.73 7.26 -13.68
N TYR A 306 25.02 6.24 -12.87
CA TYR A 306 26.25 5.47 -12.96
C TYR A 306 26.21 4.40 -14.07
N ASP A 307 25.05 3.78 -14.27
CA ASP A 307 24.82 2.82 -15.35
C ASP A 307 23.45 3.03 -15.98
N ARG A 308 23.44 3.63 -17.17
CA ARG A 308 22.21 3.93 -17.92
C ARG A 308 21.48 2.68 -18.42
N ASN A 309 22.14 1.52 -18.41
CA ASN A 309 21.55 0.25 -18.80
C ASN A 309 21.08 -0.58 -17.59
N ASN A 310 21.11 -0.01 -16.38
CA ASN A 310 20.64 -0.69 -15.17
C ASN A 310 19.10 -0.77 -15.16
N THR A 311 18.58 -1.88 -15.68
CA THR A 311 17.15 -2.17 -15.78
C THR A 311 16.49 -2.32 -14.41
N ASP A 312 17.20 -2.90 -13.44
CA ASP A 312 16.68 -3.09 -12.08
C ASP A 312 16.43 -1.74 -11.40
N ALA A 313 17.38 -0.80 -11.51
CA ALA A 313 17.20 0.56 -10.99
C ALA A 313 16.09 1.32 -11.72
N LEU A 314 15.92 1.09 -13.02
CA LEU A 314 14.81 1.69 -13.78
C LEU A 314 13.45 1.14 -13.31
N ALA A 315 13.32 -0.19 -13.18
CA ALA A 315 12.12 -0.82 -12.65
C ALA A 315 11.81 -0.33 -11.23
N GLN A 316 12.84 -0.22 -10.39
CA GLN A 316 12.74 0.30 -9.04
C GLN A 316 12.21 1.74 -9.01
N PHE A 317 12.72 2.61 -9.88
CA PHE A 317 12.24 3.99 -10.02
C PHE A 317 10.75 4.03 -10.40
N ILE A 318 10.36 3.25 -11.41
CA ILE A 318 8.97 3.21 -11.91
C ILE A 318 8.03 2.68 -10.83
N ALA A 319 8.38 1.54 -10.20
CA ALA A 319 7.59 0.93 -9.14
C ALA A 319 7.38 1.90 -7.97
N SER A 320 8.44 2.62 -7.58
CA SER A 320 8.38 3.60 -6.50
C SER A 320 7.53 4.81 -6.88
N ASN A 321 7.55 5.24 -8.15
CA ASN A 321 6.74 6.36 -8.63
C ASN A 321 5.24 6.03 -8.66
N LEU A 322 4.87 4.81 -9.06
CA LEU A 322 3.50 4.30 -8.98
C LEU A 322 3.03 4.19 -7.53
N ARG A 323 3.83 3.54 -6.66
CA ARG A 323 3.52 3.44 -5.23
C ARG A 323 3.33 4.81 -4.57
N ARG A 324 4.15 5.79 -4.93
CA ARG A 324 4.04 7.18 -4.45
C ARG A 324 2.69 7.81 -4.81
N GLU A 325 2.18 7.55 -6.00
CA GLU A 325 0.84 8.01 -6.43
C GLU A 325 -0.27 7.32 -5.64
N ASN A 326 -0.19 5.99 -5.46
CA ASN A 326 -1.18 5.22 -4.71
C ASN A 326 -1.28 5.59 -3.23
N LEU A 327 -0.16 5.97 -2.61
CA LEU A 327 -0.10 6.37 -1.21
C LEU A 327 -0.34 7.87 -0.99
N MET A 328 -0.57 8.63 -2.05
CA MET A 328 -0.71 10.09 -1.96
C MET A 328 -2.03 10.46 -1.29
N PRO A 329 -2.01 11.22 -0.18
CA PRO A 329 -3.25 11.71 0.44
C PRO A 329 -4.04 12.60 -0.52
N GLU A 330 -5.37 12.57 -0.42
CA GLU A 330 -6.24 13.39 -1.27
C GLU A 330 -5.91 14.88 -1.12
N GLY A 331 -5.71 15.56 -2.25
CA GLY A 331 -5.37 16.99 -2.29
C GLY A 331 -3.92 17.33 -1.91
N PHE A 332 -3.10 16.35 -1.51
CA PHE A 332 -1.67 16.54 -1.33
C PHE A 332 -0.95 16.51 -2.68
N VAL A 333 0.04 17.38 -2.86
CA VAL A 333 0.93 17.35 -4.02
C VAL A 333 2.34 17.14 -3.50
N ASP A 334 2.99 16.09 -3.98
CA ASP A 334 4.38 15.82 -3.64
C ASP A 334 5.30 16.98 -4.06
N PRO A 335 6.00 17.64 -3.11
CA PRO A 335 6.84 18.78 -3.41
C PRO A 335 8.15 18.40 -4.14
N ILE A 336 8.51 17.11 -4.20
CA ILE A 336 9.76 16.63 -4.77
C ILE A 336 9.58 16.17 -6.22
N PHE A 337 8.70 15.19 -6.46
CA PHE A 337 8.44 14.62 -7.79
C PHE A 337 7.03 14.93 -8.33
N GLY A 338 6.20 15.70 -7.61
CA GLY A 338 4.85 16.06 -8.09
C GLY A 338 4.85 16.99 -9.31
N GLY A 339 5.97 17.67 -9.59
CA GLY A 339 6.12 18.56 -10.74
C GLY A 339 6.70 17.91 -12.00
N LEU A 340 6.78 16.57 -12.07
CA LEU A 340 7.27 15.89 -13.27
C LEU A 340 6.33 16.10 -14.47
N ASP A 341 6.91 16.22 -15.67
CA ASP A 341 6.15 16.46 -16.91
C ASP A 341 5.23 15.28 -17.30
N TYR A 342 5.54 14.07 -16.81
CA TYR A 342 4.86 12.84 -17.17
C TYR A 342 4.31 12.12 -15.94
N SER A 343 3.16 11.47 -16.10
CA SER A 343 2.55 10.68 -15.04
C SER A 343 3.35 9.42 -14.72
N PRO A 344 3.21 8.85 -13.51
CA PRO A 344 3.79 7.55 -13.16
C PRO A 344 3.44 6.45 -14.17
N GLN A 345 2.17 6.39 -14.60
CA GLN A 345 1.72 5.42 -15.61
C GLN A 345 2.39 5.61 -16.98
N PHE A 346 2.72 6.84 -17.37
CA PHE A 346 3.48 7.08 -18.60
C PHE A 346 4.86 6.40 -18.53
N TYR A 347 5.57 6.56 -17.41
CA TYR A 347 6.86 5.90 -17.22
C TYR A 347 6.72 4.37 -17.25
N ALA A 348 5.70 3.82 -16.59
CA ALA A 348 5.45 2.38 -16.62
C ALA A 348 5.18 1.85 -18.04
N THR A 349 4.55 2.67 -18.89
CA THR A 349 4.19 2.27 -20.25
C THR A 349 5.35 2.45 -21.24
N VAL A 350 6.12 3.54 -21.17
CA VAL A 350 7.10 3.86 -22.23
C VAL A 350 8.31 2.91 -22.27
N HIS A 351 8.65 2.27 -21.15
CA HIS A 351 9.84 1.43 -21.01
C HIS A 351 9.64 -0.04 -21.43
N GLY A 352 8.49 -0.39 -22.02
CA GLY A 352 8.22 -1.69 -22.64
C GLY A 352 7.91 -2.83 -21.64
N SER A 353 7.63 -4.02 -22.17
CA SER A 353 7.12 -5.15 -21.37
C SER A 353 8.14 -5.79 -20.44
N SER A 354 9.44 -5.82 -20.79
CA SER A 354 10.47 -6.38 -19.91
C SER A 354 10.54 -5.61 -18.60
N THR A 355 10.69 -4.29 -18.68
CA THR A 355 10.67 -3.41 -17.50
C THR A 355 9.34 -3.52 -16.74
N GLY A 356 8.21 -3.62 -17.46
CA GLY A 356 6.90 -3.84 -16.83
C GLY A 356 6.80 -5.14 -16.04
N GLN A 357 7.44 -6.23 -16.51
CA GLN A 357 7.51 -7.50 -15.77
C GLN A 357 8.39 -7.37 -14.52
N ASP A 358 9.49 -6.63 -14.59
CA ASP A 358 10.36 -6.36 -13.43
C ASP A 358 9.63 -5.52 -12.36
N VAL A 359 8.87 -4.50 -12.79
CA VAL A 359 7.98 -3.71 -11.91
C VAL A 359 6.91 -4.60 -11.28
N LEU A 360 6.30 -5.49 -12.07
CA LEU A 360 5.30 -6.45 -11.57
C LEU A 360 5.92 -7.43 -10.55
N ALA A 361 7.17 -7.87 -10.77
CA ALA A 361 7.87 -8.72 -9.81
C ALA A 361 8.06 -8.02 -8.46
N LEU A 362 8.55 -6.77 -8.47
CA LEU A 362 8.68 -5.94 -7.27
C LEU A 362 7.34 -5.76 -6.54
N ALA A 363 6.26 -5.55 -7.29
CA ALA A 363 4.92 -5.39 -6.75
C ALA A 363 4.39 -6.66 -6.07
N ILE A 364 4.57 -7.82 -6.70
CA ILE A 364 4.16 -9.12 -6.15
C ILE A 364 4.96 -9.43 -4.88
N ASP A 365 6.28 -9.21 -4.89
CA ASP A 365 7.16 -9.54 -3.77
C ASP A 365 6.90 -8.67 -2.55
N SER A 366 6.54 -7.41 -2.77
CA SER A 366 6.12 -6.48 -1.71
C SER A 366 4.65 -6.65 -1.29
N ARG A 367 3.88 -7.54 -1.95
CA ARG A 367 2.46 -7.79 -1.69
C ARG A 367 1.61 -6.52 -1.77
N ASP A 368 1.97 -5.63 -2.69
CA ASP A 368 1.32 -4.34 -2.90
C ASP A 368 0.29 -4.46 -4.04
N THR A 369 -0.94 -4.81 -3.68
CA THR A 369 -2.02 -5.07 -4.65
C THR A 369 -2.28 -3.87 -5.58
N PRO A 370 -2.40 -2.61 -5.10
CA PRO A 370 -2.50 -1.45 -5.98
C PRO A 370 -1.36 -1.38 -7.01
N LEU A 371 -0.10 -1.52 -6.56
CA LEU A 371 1.05 -1.48 -7.45
C LEU A 371 1.06 -2.65 -8.47
N VAL A 372 0.61 -3.84 -8.07
CA VAL A 372 0.45 -4.98 -8.97
C VAL A 372 -0.53 -4.63 -10.09
N ARG A 373 -1.65 -4.00 -9.76
CA ARG A 373 -2.66 -3.60 -10.75
C ARG A 373 -2.14 -2.52 -11.70
N ASP A 374 -1.38 -1.54 -11.21
CA ASP A 374 -0.77 -0.52 -12.07
C ASP A 374 0.23 -1.12 -13.07
N ALA A 375 1.05 -2.06 -12.59
CA ALA A 375 2.01 -2.78 -13.43
C ALA A 375 1.28 -3.60 -14.52
N LEU A 376 0.19 -4.28 -14.15
CA LEU A 376 -0.66 -5.00 -15.11
C LEU A 376 -1.34 -4.05 -16.10
N ALA A 377 -1.81 -2.88 -15.68
CA ALA A 377 -2.38 -1.87 -16.58
C ALA A 377 -1.36 -1.38 -17.63
N ALA A 378 -0.10 -1.20 -17.23
CA ALA A 378 0.97 -0.85 -18.17
C ALA A 378 1.26 -2.02 -19.13
N LEU A 379 1.34 -3.25 -18.62
CA LEU A 379 1.56 -4.46 -19.42
C LEU A 379 0.41 -4.73 -20.40
N ALA A 380 -0.84 -4.41 -20.05
CA ALA A 380 -2.00 -4.56 -20.92
C ALA A 380 -1.90 -3.69 -22.19
N THR A 381 -1.17 -2.58 -22.13
CA THR A 381 -0.95 -1.69 -23.28
C THR A 381 0.21 -2.15 -24.16
N ASN A 382 1.24 -2.77 -23.57
CA ASN A 382 2.51 -3.07 -24.23
C ASN A 382 2.69 -4.53 -24.67
N THR A 383 1.97 -5.45 -24.04
CA THR A 383 2.19 -6.90 -24.23
C THR A 383 1.51 -7.42 -25.49
N GLY A 384 2.26 -8.12 -26.33
CA GLY A 384 1.75 -8.89 -27.47
C GLY A 384 2.41 -10.27 -27.53
N GLU A 385 2.07 -11.10 -28.53
CA GLU A 385 2.52 -12.52 -28.60
C GLU A 385 4.03 -12.68 -28.40
N GLY A 386 4.85 -11.85 -29.06
CA GLY A 386 6.32 -11.94 -29.01
C GLY A 386 6.96 -11.33 -27.76
N THR A 387 6.19 -10.68 -26.89
CA THR A 387 6.68 -10.00 -25.68
C THR A 387 5.97 -10.48 -24.41
N LEU A 388 5.08 -11.46 -24.54
CA LEU A 388 4.35 -12.15 -23.47
C LEU A 388 5.27 -12.75 -22.41
N PHE A 389 6.30 -13.46 -22.89
CA PHE A 389 7.28 -14.14 -22.07
C PHE A 389 8.63 -13.49 -22.36
N SER A 390 9.21 -12.87 -21.35
CA SER A 390 10.60 -12.43 -21.43
C SER A 390 11.50 -13.67 -21.36
N ASP A 391 12.31 -13.90 -22.40
CA ASP A 391 13.30 -15.00 -22.46
C ASP A 391 14.38 -14.92 -21.36
N TYR A 392 14.40 -13.84 -20.57
CA TYR A 392 15.47 -13.48 -19.64
C TYR A 392 15.15 -13.68 -18.16
N LEU A 393 13.89 -13.98 -17.81
CA LEU A 393 13.50 -14.17 -16.41
C LEU A 393 13.29 -15.65 -16.11
N ASP A 394 14.00 -16.16 -15.09
CA ASP A 394 13.73 -17.47 -14.47
C ASP A 394 12.32 -17.53 -13.84
N ARG A 395 11.70 -16.37 -13.64
CA ARG A 395 10.37 -16.17 -13.07
C ARG A 395 9.44 -15.50 -14.09
N GLN A 396 8.14 -15.80 -14.03
CA GLN A 396 7.15 -15.22 -14.95
C GLN A 396 6.09 -14.45 -14.14
N PRO A 397 6.34 -13.19 -13.75
CA PRO A 397 5.45 -12.42 -12.86
C PRO A 397 4.01 -12.32 -13.34
N LEU A 398 3.81 -12.19 -14.65
CA LEU A 398 2.46 -12.22 -15.25
C LEU A 398 1.72 -13.53 -14.97
N LEU A 399 2.42 -14.68 -14.96
CA LEU A 399 1.82 -15.98 -14.62
C LEU A 399 1.61 -16.14 -13.12
N ASP A 400 2.54 -15.63 -12.30
CA ASP A 400 2.37 -15.62 -10.84
C ASP A 400 1.09 -14.85 -10.46
N SER A 401 0.78 -13.79 -11.21
CA SER A 401 -0.43 -12.97 -11.03
C SER A 401 -1.74 -13.75 -11.23
N LEU A 402 -1.77 -14.83 -12.02
CA LEU A 402 -2.94 -15.70 -12.15
C LEU A 402 -3.31 -16.44 -10.85
N GLN A 403 -2.39 -16.48 -9.89
CA GLN A 403 -2.59 -17.12 -8.59
C GLN A 403 -2.56 -16.11 -7.44
N TYR A 404 -2.46 -14.82 -7.75
CA TYR A 404 -2.42 -13.77 -6.75
C TYR A 404 -3.74 -13.75 -5.96
N PRO A 405 -3.73 -13.49 -4.64
CA PRO A 405 -4.94 -13.52 -3.80
C PRO A 405 -6.10 -12.66 -4.30
N ASP A 406 -5.80 -11.44 -4.77
CA ASP A 406 -6.82 -10.51 -5.30
C ASP A 406 -7.34 -10.98 -6.67
N ARG A 407 -8.66 -11.09 -6.80
CA ARG A 407 -9.32 -11.59 -8.02
C ARG A 407 -9.18 -10.63 -9.19
N ARG A 408 -9.13 -9.32 -8.97
CA ARG A 408 -8.94 -8.33 -10.03
C ARG A 408 -7.58 -8.51 -10.67
N VAL A 409 -6.54 -8.75 -9.87
CA VAL A 409 -5.20 -9.12 -10.37
C VAL A 409 -5.24 -10.39 -11.23
N GLN A 410 -5.97 -11.42 -10.80
CA GLN A 410 -6.13 -12.65 -11.59
C GLN A 410 -6.85 -12.37 -12.92
N TYR A 411 -7.90 -11.55 -12.91
CA TYR A 411 -8.68 -11.19 -14.10
C TYR A 411 -7.86 -10.34 -15.07
N ASP A 412 -7.18 -9.31 -14.57
CA ASP A 412 -6.29 -8.43 -15.34
C ASP A 412 -5.19 -9.28 -16.03
N SER A 413 -4.52 -10.17 -15.28
CA SER A 413 -3.52 -11.08 -15.86
C SER A 413 -4.12 -12.03 -16.91
N ALA A 414 -5.26 -12.65 -16.64
CA ALA A 414 -5.92 -13.54 -17.58
C ALA A 414 -6.35 -12.82 -18.87
N LEU A 415 -6.81 -11.57 -18.78
CA LEU A 415 -7.18 -10.74 -19.92
C LEU A 415 -5.95 -10.39 -20.78
N ILE A 416 -4.83 -10.01 -20.16
CA ILE A 416 -3.57 -9.73 -20.86
C ILE A 416 -3.10 -10.97 -21.62
N LEU A 417 -3.07 -12.13 -20.96
CA LEU A 417 -2.65 -13.40 -21.56
C LEU A 417 -3.59 -13.84 -22.68
N ALA A 418 -4.90 -13.66 -22.51
CA ALA A 418 -5.90 -14.03 -23.51
C ALA A 418 -5.79 -13.19 -24.79
N ARG A 419 -5.68 -11.87 -24.65
CA ARG A 419 -5.58 -10.92 -25.78
C ARG A 419 -4.32 -11.11 -26.62
N ALA A 420 -3.26 -11.66 -26.02
CA ALA A 420 -2.03 -11.93 -26.74
C ALA A 420 -2.09 -13.19 -27.64
N LEU A 421 -3.12 -14.05 -27.49
CA LEU A 421 -3.42 -15.21 -28.36
C LEU A 421 -2.20 -16.10 -28.73
N PRO A 422 -1.42 -16.60 -27.77
CA PRO A 422 -0.21 -17.37 -28.05
C PRO A 422 -0.51 -18.69 -28.78
N ARG A 423 0.32 -19.00 -29.78
CA ARG A 423 0.16 -20.24 -30.58
C ARG A 423 0.53 -21.52 -29.82
N THR A 424 1.48 -21.44 -28.90
CA THR A 424 1.99 -22.60 -28.15
C THR A 424 1.55 -22.56 -26.69
N PRO A 425 1.11 -23.69 -26.11
CA PRO A 425 0.86 -23.77 -24.67
C PRO A 425 2.09 -23.37 -23.86
N PHE A 426 1.85 -22.71 -22.73
CA PHE A 426 2.85 -22.30 -21.75
C PHE A 426 2.42 -22.78 -20.34
N ALA A 427 3.32 -22.67 -19.36
CA ALA A 427 3.03 -23.06 -17.98
C ALA A 427 1.79 -22.30 -17.46
N GLY A 428 0.81 -23.00 -16.90
CA GLY A 428 -0.40 -22.33 -16.39
C GLY A 428 -1.40 -21.85 -17.45
N SER A 429 -1.17 -22.06 -18.76
CA SER A 429 -2.12 -21.72 -19.83
C SER A 429 -3.54 -22.30 -19.61
N TYR A 430 -3.63 -23.48 -19.00
CA TYR A 430 -4.89 -24.14 -18.61
C TYR A 430 -5.73 -23.34 -17.59
N ARG A 431 -5.17 -22.31 -16.94
CA ARG A 431 -5.89 -21.47 -15.96
C ARG A 431 -6.57 -20.27 -16.58
N VAL A 432 -6.10 -19.78 -17.73
CA VAL A 432 -6.59 -18.53 -18.33
C VAL A 432 -8.09 -18.60 -18.60
N VAL A 433 -8.55 -19.63 -19.32
CA VAL A 433 -9.97 -19.77 -19.67
C VAL A 433 -10.85 -19.98 -18.42
N PRO A 434 -10.53 -20.87 -17.47
CA PRO A 434 -11.26 -20.96 -16.19
C PRO A 434 -11.32 -19.65 -15.39
N THR A 435 -10.24 -18.86 -15.35
CA THR A 435 -10.22 -17.57 -14.65
C THR A 435 -11.16 -16.57 -15.31
N LEU A 436 -11.12 -16.43 -16.64
CA LEU A 436 -12.08 -15.60 -17.38
C LEU A 436 -13.53 -16.07 -17.17
N ALA A 437 -13.75 -17.38 -17.22
CA ALA A 437 -15.07 -17.98 -16.98
C ALA A 437 -15.59 -17.68 -15.56
N SER A 438 -14.70 -17.60 -14.57
CA SER A 438 -15.08 -17.25 -13.20
C SER A 438 -15.56 -15.80 -13.06
N ALA A 439 -14.98 -14.86 -13.83
CA ALA A 439 -15.42 -13.47 -13.86
C ALA A 439 -16.84 -13.33 -14.46
N VAL A 440 -17.23 -14.24 -15.35
CA VAL A 440 -18.60 -14.26 -15.93
C VAL A 440 -19.64 -14.72 -14.90
N ARG A 441 -19.28 -15.71 -14.06
CA ARG A 441 -20.16 -16.30 -13.03
C ARG A 441 -20.30 -15.45 -11.77
N THR A 442 -19.19 -14.93 -11.26
CA THR A 442 -19.16 -14.34 -9.92
C THR A 442 -19.73 -12.93 -9.97
N GLY A 443 -20.77 -12.64 -9.19
CA GLY A 443 -21.37 -11.31 -9.10
C GLY A 443 -20.87 -10.59 -7.87
N GLY A 444 -19.73 -9.88 -7.95
CA GLY A 444 -19.24 -8.96 -6.91
C GLY A 444 -19.07 -9.50 -5.47
N GLU A 445 -19.37 -10.77 -5.20
CA GLU A 445 -19.37 -11.35 -3.86
C GLU A 445 -17.97 -11.27 -3.26
N GLU A 446 -17.87 -10.79 -2.03
CA GLU A 446 -16.61 -10.74 -1.28
C GLU A 446 -16.63 -11.82 -0.19
N TYR A 447 -15.48 -12.43 0.04
CA TYR A 447 -15.31 -13.58 0.92
C TYR A 447 -14.38 -13.27 2.07
N ALA A 448 -14.72 -13.76 3.25
CA ALA A 448 -13.95 -13.53 4.46
C ALA A 448 -13.69 -14.80 5.25
N VAL A 449 -12.63 -14.77 6.07
CA VAL A 449 -12.34 -15.81 7.05
C VAL A 449 -12.10 -15.22 8.44
N VAL A 450 -12.46 -15.98 9.47
CA VAL A 450 -12.36 -15.52 10.87
C VAL A 450 -11.57 -16.51 11.70
N VAL A 451 -10.53 -16.01 12.37
CA VAL A 451 -9.74 -16.75 13.37
C VAL A 451 -10.02 -16.15 14.75
N ALA A 452 -10.67 -16.91 15.64
CA ALA A 452 -10.89 -16.47 17.01
C ALA A 452 -10.95 -17.61 18.03
N ASP A 453 -10.57 -17.33 19.29
CA ASP A 453 -10.44 -18.34 20.35
C ASP A 453 -11.75 -19.04 20.73
N THR A 454 -12.85 -18.29 20.73
CA THR A 454 -14.15 -18.79 21.17
C THR A 454 -15.14 -18.78 20.02
N VAL A 455 -16.08 -19.74 20.04
CA VAL A 455 -17.16 -19.81 19.06
C VAL A 455 -18.05 -18.55 19.09
N GLU A 456 -18.16 -17.91 20.26
CA GLU A 456 -18.89 -16.65 20.39
C GLU A 456 -18.21 -15.50 19.65
N ASP A 457 -16.88 -15.40 19.77
CA ASP A 457 -16.10 -14.37 19.09
C ASP A 457 -16.03 -14.61 17.58
N GLN A 458 -15.94 -15.87 17.15
CA GLN A 458 -16.05 -16.27 15.75
C GLN A 458 -17.36 -15.79 15.14
N ARG A 459 -18.50 -16.09 15.79
CA ARG A 459 -19.83 -15.66 15.34
C ARG A 459 -19.97 -14.15 15.32
N THR A 460 -19.51 -13.47 16.37
CA THR A 460 -19.60 -12.00 16.46
C THR A 460 -18.86 -11.31 15.30
N ALA A 461 -17.65 -11.77 14.98
CA ALA A 461 -16.91 -11.23 13.84
C ALA A 461 -17.56 -11.62 12.50
N SER A 462 -18.08 -12.84 12.37
CA SER A 462 -18.81 -13.29 11.18
C SER A 462 -20.04 -12.43 10.90
N ASP A 463 -20.91 -12.26 11.90
CA ASP A 463 -22.15 -11.48 11.77
C ASP A 463 -21.86 -10.03 11.36
N ARG A 464 -20.79 -9.44 11.89
CA ARG A 464 -20.33 -8.09 11.51
C ARG A 464 -19.86 -8.02 10.06
N LEU A 465 -19.05 -8.99 9.61
CA LEU A 465 -18.62 -9.06 8.21
C LEU A 465 -19.80 -9.29 7.25
N GLU A 466 -20.73 -10.18 7.62
CA GLU A 466 -21.94 -10.44 6.84
C GLU A 466 -22.83 -9.20 6.73
N SER A 467 -22.92 -8.39 7.79
CA SER A 467 -23.63 -7.10 7.75
C SER A 467 -23.02 -6.08 6.79
N LEU A 468 -21.73 -6.23 6.46
CA LEU A 468 -21.01 -5.42 5.48
C LEU A 468 -21.05 -6.01 4.06
N GLY A 469 -21.71 -7.16 3.86
CA GLY A 469 -21.86 -7.82 2.57
C GLY A 469 -20.82 -8.91 2.26
N PHE A 470 -19.97 -9.28 3.21
CA PHE A 470 -19.03 -10.39 3.03
C PHE A 470 -19.71 -11.75 3.27
N THR A 471 -19.30 -12.75 2.50
CA THR A 471 -19.63 -14.15 2.73
C THR A 471 -18.52 -14.81 3.52
N VAL A 472 -18.79 -15.21 4.76
CA VAL A 472 -17.79 -15.85 5.62
C VAL A 472 -17.68 -17.34 5.27
N VAL A 473 -16.58 -17.72 4.60
CA VAL A 473 -16.39 -19.08 4.07
C VAL A 473 -15.81 -20.05 5.10
N GLY A 474 -15.25 -19.54 6.20
CA GLY A 474 -14.67 -20.35 7.26
C GLY A 474 -14.43 -19.57 8.55
N MET A 475 -14.71 -20.24 9.67
CA MET A 475 -14.41 -19.79 11.03
C MET A 475 -13.64 -20.89 11.77
N GLY A 476 -12.60 -20.53 12.52
CA GLY A 476 -11.74 -21.49 13.20
C GLY A 476 -10.99 -20.89 14.38
N ALA A 477 -10.47 -21.76 15.24
CA ALA A 477 -9.63 -21.35 16.36
C ALA A 477 -8.20 -21.02 15.90
N SER A 478 -7.78 -21.47 14.72
CA SER A 478 -6.48 -21.17 14.12
C SER A 478 -6.59 -21.06 12.60
N ALA A 479 -5.57 -20.46 11.97
CA ALA A 479 -5.47 -20.42 10.51
C ALA A 479 -5.34 -21.83 9.88
N ASP A 480 -4.72 -22.78 10.56
CA ASP A 480 -4.57 -24.17 10.10
C ASP A 480 -5.93 -24.86 9.88
N GLU A 481 -6.90 -24.60 10.76
CA GLU A 481 -8.26 -25.14 10.63
C GLU A 481 -9.00 -24.59 9.38
N LEU A 482 -8.50 -23.51 8.81
CA LEU A 482 -9.12 -22.79 7.69
C LEU A 482 -8.53 -23.17 6.32
N VAL A 483 -7.54 -24.06 6.24
CA VAL A 483 -6.90 -24.45 4.97
C VAL A 483 -7.91 -25.01 3.96
N ASP A 484 -8.80 -25.89 4.40
CA ASP A 484 -9.84 -26.50 3.55
C ASP A 484 -10.91 -25.52 3.05
N PRO A 485 -11.51 -24.65 3.90
CA PRO A 485 -12.44 -23.64 3.40
C PRO A 485 -11.75 -22.62 2.48
N ILE A 486 -10.55 -22.14 2.79
CA ILE A 486 -9.77 -21.22 1.94
C ILE A 486 -9.49 -21.85 0.57
N SER A 487 -9.14 -23.14 0.53
CA SER A 487 -8.84 -23.86 -0.71
C SER A 487 -10.06 -23.98 -1.63
N ARG A 488 -11.28 -24.06 -1.07
CA ARG A 488 -12.53 -24.17 -1.83
C ARG A 488 -13.14 -22.82 -2.22
N ALA A 489 -12.81 -21.76 -1.50
CA ALA A 489 -13.31 -20.42 -1.79
C ALA A 489 -12.76 -19.86 -3.13
N PRO A 490 -13.53 -19.04 -3.87
CA PRO A 490 -13.06 -18.37 -5.08
C PRO A 490 -11.87 -17.43 -4.83
N GLY A 491 -11.86 -16.75 -3.69
CA GLY A 491 -10.80 -15.90 -3.17
C GLY A 491 -11.10 -15.56 -1.71
N ILE A 492 -10.17 -14.90 -1.02
CA ILE A 492 -10.40 -14.35 0.33
C ILE A 492 -10.03 -12.87 0.30
N ASP A 493 -11.02 -12.01 0.41
CA ASP A 493 -10.86 -10.56 0.30
C ASP A 493 -10.45 -9.93 1.65
N ILE A 494 -10.81 -10.53 2.79
CA ILE A 494 -10.38 -10.09 4.12
C ILE A 494 -10.27 -11.25 5.13
N ALA A 495 -9.32 -11.16 6.06
CA ALA A 495 -9.25 -12.04 7.23
C ALA A 495 -9.39 -11.25 8.53
N VAL A 496 -10.11 -11.79 9.51
CA VAL A 496 -10.21 -11.22 10.86
C VAL A 496 -9.51 -12.14 11.85
N ILE A 497 -8.59 -11.58 12.65
CA ILE A 497 -7.91 -12.31 13.73
C ILE A 497 -8.28 -11.66 15.06
N ARG A 498 -8.81 -12.47 15.98
CA ARG A 498 -9.09 -12.08 17.36
C ARG A 498 -8.59 -13.14 18.33
N LYS A 499 -7.47 -12.85 18.99
CA LYS A 499 -6.81 -13.73 19.94
C LYS A 499 -6.66 -13.05 21.30
N SER A 500 -6.85 -13.82 22.37
CA SER A 500 -6.70 -13.36 23.74
C SER A 500 -5.23 -13.18 24.12
N ASP A 501 -4.35 -13.95 23.48
CA ASP A 501 -2.89 -13.98 23.68
C ASP A 501 -2.11 -13.43 22.47
N MET A 502 -2.74 -12.55 21.68
CA MET A 502 -2.14 -12.00 20.46
C MET A 502 -0.80 -11.32 20.75
N ASN A 503 0.21 -11.66 19.95
CA ASN A 503 1.53 -11.06 19.98
C ASN A 503 1.85 -10.42 18.61
N MET A 504 3.02 -9.76 18.49
CA MET A 504 3.40 -9.11 17.24
C MET A 504 3.70 -10.11 16.12
N ASP A 505 4.25 -11.26 16.49
CA ASP A 505 4.56 -12.36 15.58
C ASP A 505 3.46 -13.44 15.62
N ASP A 506 2.21 -13.02 15.39
CA ASP A 506 1.06 -13.92 15.53
C ASP A 506 1.16 -15.09 14.53
N PRO A 507 1.13 -16.35 15.00
CA PRO A 507 1.31 -17.51 14.14
C PRO A 507 0.19 -17.66 13.10
N ASN A 508 -1.02 -17.18 13.39
CA ASN A 508 -2.13 -17.23 12.44
C ASN A 508 -1.92 -16.22 11.31
N MET A 509 -1.38 -15.03 11.62
CA MET A 509 -0.96 -14.11 10.57
C MET A 509 0.12 -14.75 9.69
N ALA A 510 1.17 -15.30 10.30
CA ALA A 510 2.25 -15.93 9.56
C ALA A 510 1.74 -17.07 8.64
N GLU A 511 0.79 -17.88 9.10
CA GLU A 511 0.18 -18.94 8.31
C GLU A 511 -0.65 -18.41 7.14
N LEU A 512 -1.51 -17.41 7.38
CA LEU A 512 -2.26 -16.75 6.31
C LEU A 512 -1.32 -16.12 5.27
N ARG A 513 -0.17 -15.57 5.70
CA ARG A 513 0.86 -15.02 4.80
C ARG A 513 1.62 -16.09 4.01
N ARG A 514 1.71 -17.33 4.51
CA ARG A 514 2.35 -18.46 3.81
C ARG A 514 1.44 -19.11 2.78
N ASN A 515 0.13 -19.07 2.99
CA ASN A 515 -0.83 -19.67 2.06
C ASN A 515 -0.93 -18.81 0.77
N PRO A 516 -0.69 -19.39 -0.43
CA PRO A 516 -0.72 -18.65 -1.69
C PRO A 516 -2.03 -17.91 -1.97
N LYS A 517 -3.18 -18.40 -1.45
CA LYS A 517 -4.49 -17.76 -1.63
C LYS A 517 -4.74 -16.57 -0.69
N THR A 518 -3.94 -16.40 0.35
CA THR A 518 -4.13 -15.34 1.37
C THR A 518 -2.88 -14.50 1.63
N SER A 519 -1.81 -14.72 0.88
CA SER A 519 -0.49 -14.11 1.11
C SER A 519 -0.53 -12.57 1.15
N ALA A 520 -1.38 -11.95 0.32
CA ALA A 520 -1.65 -10.52 0.20
C ALA A 520 -3.05 -10.11 0.68
N THR A 521 -3.81 -10.99 1.35
CA THR A 521 -5.15 -10.66 1.87
C THR A 521 -5.05 -9.66 3.03
N PRO A 522 -5.79 -8.53 3.04
CA PRO A 522 -5.85 -7.64 4.19
C PRO A 522 -6.31 -8.34 5.48
N ILE A 523 -5.65 -8.04 6.60
CA ILE A 523 -5.90 -8.66 7.91
C ILE A 523 -6.35 -7.59 8.92
N LEU A 524 -7.56 -7.74 9.44
CA LEU A 524 -8.05 -6.93 10.56
C LEU A 524 -7.78 -7.65 11.87
N MET A 525 -6.97 -7.04 12.73
CA MET A 525 -6.69 -7.51 14.07
C MET A 525 -7.60 -6.86 15.09
N ILE A 526 -8.23 -7.67 15.95
CA ILE A 526 -9.03 -7.17 17.08
C ILE A 526 -8.27 -7.44 18.37
N VAL A 527 -7.70 -6.38 18.97
CA VAL A 527 -6.89 -6.42 20.20
C VAL A 527 -7.66 -5.90 21.43
N SER A 528 -7.14 -6.18 22.61
CA SER A 528 -7.59 -5.55 23.84
C SER A 528 -7.33 -4.03 23.83
N ALA A 529 -8.10 -3.25 24.60
CA ALA A 529 -7.87 -1.81 24.71
C ALA A 529 -6.49 -1.45 25.28
N GLY A 530 -5.91 -2.30 26.14
CA GLY A 530 -4.59 -2.08 26.73
C GLY A 530 -3.43 -2.31 25.75
N ASP A 531 -3.61 -3.21 24.77
CA ASP A 531 -2.59 -3.53 23.77
C ASP A 531 -2.66 -2.61 22.54
N MET A 532 -3.79 -1.92 22.34
CA MET A 532 -4.07 -1.09 21.17
C MET A 532 -2.94 -0.09 20.85
N PRO A 533 -2.39 0.71 21.79
CA PRO A 533 -1.33 1.67 21.44
C PRO A 533 -0.08 0.99 20.88
N LYS A 534 0.29 -0.16 21.44
CA LYS A 534 1.47 -0.93 21.05
C LYS A 534 1.30 -1.55 19.66
N PHE A 535 0.13 -2.14 19.39
CA PHE A 535 -0.16 -2.74 18.08
C PHE A 535 -0.37 -1.68 17.00
N ALA A 536 -1.09 -0.60 17.31
CA ALA A 536 -1.28 0.51 16.38
C ALA A 536 0.06 1.12 15.93
N ALA A 537 1.00 1.35 16.86
CA ALA A 537 2.33 1.86 16.52
C ALA A 537 3.11 0.90 15.60
N ASN A 538 3.11 -0.40 15.90
CA ASN A 538 3.88 -1.39 15.15
C ASN A 538 3.30 -1.68 13.75
N PHE A 539 1.99 -1.56 13.57
CA PHE A 539 1.31 -1.84 12.30
C PHE A 539 0.93 -0.56 11.52
N LYS A 540 1.21 0.65 12.05
CA LYS A 540 0.84 1.94 11.43
C LYS A 540 1.21 2.05 9.95
N ASN A 541 2.39 1.54 9.58
CA ASN A 541 2.92 1.63 8.22
C ASN A 541 2.69 0.37 7.37
N GLN A 542 1.96 -0.63 7.88
CA GLN A 542 1.62 -1.82 7.12
C GLN A 542 0.28 -1.62 6.43
N SER A 543 0.26 -1.68 5.09
CA SER A 543 -0.95 -1.46 4.29
C SER A 543 -1.95 -2.61 4.39
N LEU A 544 -1.47 -3.84 4.64
CA LEU A 544 -2.29 -5.05 4.72
C LEU A 544 -2.76 -5.41 6.13
N VAL A 545 -2.51 -4.55 7.13
CA VAL A 545 -2.91 -4.78 8.52
C VAL A 545 -3.57 -3.54 9.07
N GLU A 546 -4.74 -3.74 9.67
CA GLU A 546 -5.44 -2.73 10.47
C GLU A 546 -5.66 -3.32 11.86
N VAL A 547 -5.49 -2.49 12.89
CA VAL A 547 -5.71 -2.89 14.28
C VAL A 547 -6.90 -2.12 14.81
N THR A 548 -7.85 -2.83 15.40
CA THR A 548 -9.00 -2.24 16.08
C THR A 548 -9.15 -2.85 17.47
N ARG A 549 -9.84 -2.14 18.37
CA ARG A 549 -10.04 -2.62 19.75
C ARG A 549 -11.31 -3.46 19.88
N THR A 550 -11.32 -4.38 20.84
CA THR A 550 -12.54 -5.08 21.25
C THR A 550 -13.63 -4.10 21.71
N GLY A 551 -14.88 -4.37 21.32
CA GLY A 551 -16.04 -3.59 21.77
C GLY A 551 -16.29 -2.28 21.00
N VAL A 552 -15.62 -2.05 19.86
CA VAL A 552 -15.98 -0.95 18.95
C VAL A 552 -17.41 -1.09 18.42
N SER A 553 -18.05 0.04 18.14
CA SER A 553 -19.35 0.08 17.46
C SER A 553 -19.27 -0.50 16.05
N ASP A 554 -20.41 -0.93 15.50
CA ASP A 554 -20.45 -1.52 14.15
C ASP A 554 -20.00 -0.53 13.08
N ASN A 555 -20.32 0.76 13.23
CA ASN A 555 -19.83 1.82 12.33
C ASN A 555 -18.30 1.99 12.38
N ALA A 556 -17.70 1.89 13.57
CA ALA A 556 -16.25 1.99 13.70
C ALA A 556 -15.55 0.75 13.15
N PHE A 557 -16.15 -0.44 13.33
CA PHE A 557 -15.69 -1.68 12.70
C PHE A 557 -15.75 -1.58 11.17
N ALA A 558 -16.87 -1.09 10.62
CA ALA A 558 -17.05 -0.84 9.19
C ALA A 558 -15.98 0.11 8.65
N ALA A 559 -15.74 1.23 9.32
CA ALA A 559 -14.72 2.20 8.91
C ALA A 559 -13.30 1.62 8.92
N SER A 560 -12.96 0.77 9.91
CA SER A 560 -11.67 0.05 9.92
C SER A 560 -11.56 -0.94 8.76
N VAL A 561 -12.64 -1.67 8.43
CA VAL A 561 -12.66 -2.57 7.27
C VAL A 561 -12.50 -1.79 5.97
N ASP A 562 -13.25 -0.72 5.77
CA ASP A 562 -13.18 0.08 4.54
C ASP A 562 -11.80 0.73 4.37
N SER A 563 -11.22 1.29 5.44
CA SER A 563 -9.87 1.86 5.40
C SER A 563 -8.80 0.80 5.10
N LEU A 564 -8.92 -0.40 5.68
CA LEU A 564 -8.02 -1.52 5.40
C LEU A 564 -8.13 -1.99 3.95
N MET A 565 -9.35 -2.12 3.42
CA MET A 565 -9.57 -2.54 2.04
C MET A 565 -9.06 -1.48 1.04
N GLU A 566 -9.26 -0.20 1.34
CA GLU A 566 -8.74 0.91 0.53
C GLU A 566 -7.21 0.87 0.46
N ARG A 567 -6.53 0.84 1.62
CA ARG A 567 -5.06 0.83 1.68
C ARG A 567 -4.42 -0.47 1.17
N GLY A 568 -5.02 -1.62 1.47
CA GLY A 568 -4.43 -2.93 1.22
C GLY A 568 -4.74 -3.51 -0.15
N ALA A 569 -5.92 -3.22 -0.69
CA ALA A 569 -6.40 -3.78 -1.95
C ALA A 569 -6.74 -2.72 -3.02
N GLY A 570 -6.65 -1.42 -2.70
CA GLY A 570 -7.11 -0.36 -3.61
C GLY A 570 -8.64 -0.30 -3.69
N GLY A 571 -9.31 -0.62 -2.58
CA GLY A 571 -10.76 -0.60 -2.45
C GLY A 571 -11.41 -1.95 -2.71
N ARG A 572 -12.72 -2.00 -2.47
CA ARG A 572 -13.59 -3.20 -2.59
C ARG A 572 -13.95 -3.49 -4.06
N LEU A 573 -14.15 -4.77 -4.40
CA LEU A 573 -14.62 -5.16 -5.74
C LEU A 573 -16.10 -4.80 -5.87
N THR A 574 -16.38 -3.71 -6.58
CA THR A 574 -17.78 -3.25 -6.73
C THR A 574 -18.54 -4.10 -7.75
N GLN A 575 -19.87 -4.11 -7.65
CA GLN A 575 -20.72 -4.77 -8.65
C GLN A 575 -20.48 -4.22 -10.07
N LEU A 576 -20.29 -2.90 -10.21
CA LEU A 576 -19.99 -2.27 -11.48
C LEU A 576 -18.66 -2.78 -12.07
N GLU A 577 -17.62 -2.85 -11.25
CA GLU A 577 -16.31 -3.37 -11.65
C GLU A 577 -16.40 -4.87 -12.01
N SER A 578 -17.15 -5.66 -11.24
CA SER A 578 -17.43 -7.07 -11.56
C SER A 578 -18.14 -7.24 -12.91
N ASP A 579 -19.10 -6.38 -13.23
CA ASP A 579 -19.80 -6.43 -14.53
C ASP A 579 -18.89 -5.99 -15.69
N ILE A 580 -17.98 -5.05 -15.47
CA ILE A 580 -16.93 -4.67 -16.44
C ILE A 580 -16.04 -5.89 -16.71
N TYR A 581 -15.53 -6.55 -15.67
CA TYR A 581 -14.71 -7.76 -15.83
C TYR A 581 -15.45 -8.89 -16.54
N ALA A 582 -16.74 -9.11 -16.24
CA ALA A 582 -17.55 -10.10 -16.93
C ALA A 582 -17.66 -9.80 -18.44
N MET A 583 -17.88 -8.53 -18.82
CA MET A 583 -17.95 -8.11 -20.22
C MET A 583 -16.60 -8.27 -20.93
N GLU A 584 -15.49 -7.84 -20.32
CA GLU A 584 -14.16 -8.00 -20.90
C GLU A 584 -13.77 -9.48 -21.05
N ALA A 585 -14.11 -10.31 -20.06
CA ALA A 585 -13.87 -11.74 -20.09
C ALA A 585 -14.66 -12.43 -21.22
N LEU A 586 -15.93 -12.08 -21.40
CA LEU A 586 -16.72 -12.58 -22.55
C LEU A 586 -16.10 -12.15 -23.89
N GLY A 587 -15.62 -10.91 -23.99
CA GLY A 587 -14.89 -10.43 -25.17
C GLY A 587 -13.64 -11.27 -25.47
N ALA A 588 -12.81 -11.49 -24.45
CA ALA A 588 -11.60 -12.31 -24.57
C ALA A 588 -11.92 -13.79 -24.91
N LEU A 589 -12.92 -14.39 -24.26
CA LEU A 589 -13.37 -15.75 -24.55
C LEU A 589 -13.89 -15.89 -26.00
N ARG A 590 -14.58 -14.87 -26.52
CA ARG A 590 -15.01 -14.81 -27.92
C ARG A 590 -13.82 -14.77 -28.87
N GLU A 591 -12.80 -13.95 -28.59
CA GLU A 591 -11.58 -13.90 -29.39
C GLU A 591 -10.85 -15.26 -29.40
N ILE A 592 -10.72 -15.90 -28.25
CA ILE A 592 -10.16 -17.26 -28.14
C ILE A 592 -10.99 -18.25 -28.97
N ALA A 593 -12.33 -18.20 -28.89
CA ALA A 593 -13.21 -19.11 -29.64
C ALA A 593 -13.09 -18.96 -31.16
N LEU A 594 -12.88 -17.72 -31.63
CA LEU A 594 -12.73 -17.38 -33.04
C LEU A 594 -11.33 -17.70 -33.58
N ALA A 595 -10.29 -17.29 -32.86
CA ALA A 595 -8.90 -17.45 -33.26
C ALA A 595 -8.39 -18.89 -33.09
N ARG A 596 -8.93 -19.62 -32.09
CA ARG A 596 -8.52 -20.99 -31.71
C ARG A 596 -7.00 -21.12 -31.53
N PRO A 597 -6.38 -20.30 -30.66
CA PRO A 597 -4.96 -20.41 -30.39
C PRO A 597 -4.64 -21.79 -29.81
N GLY A 598 -3.51 -22.37 -30.18
CA GLY A 598 -3.11 -23.70 -29.71
C GLY A 598 -2.87 -23.78 -28.20
N ALA A 599 -2.73 -22.63 -27.51
CA ALA A 599 -2.51 -22.56 -26.07
C ALA A 599 -3.79 -22.69 -25.23
N TYR A 600 -4.98 -22.43 -25.76
CA TYR A 600 -6.21 -22.29 -24.96
C TYR A 600 -7.35 -23.20 -25.42
N ALA A 601 -8.06 -23.78 -24.46
CA ALA A 601 -9.26 -24.58 -24.70
C ALA A 601 -10.51 -23.81 -24.24
N VAL A 602 -11.22 -23.17 -25.18
CA VAL A 602 -12.45 -22.42 -24.85
C VAL A 602 -13.54 -23.28 -24.19
N GLY A 603 -13.50 -24.60 -24.41
CA GLY A 603 -14.40 -25.56 -23.76
C GLY A 603 -14.34 -25.52 -22.24
N ASP A 604 -13.23 -25.10 -21.64
CA ASP A 604 -13.09 -25.00 -20.18
C ASP A 604 -14.02 -23.92 -19.57
N ALA A 605 -14.52 -22.99 -20.39
CA ALA A 605 -15.52 -22.00 -19.97
C ALA A 605 -16.97 -22.48 -20.13
N GLU A 606 -17.21 -23.67 -20.70
CA GLU A 606 -18.54 -24.13 -21.10
C GLU A 606 -19.56 -24.07 -19.96
N SER A 607 -19.23 -24.60 -18.77
CA SER A 607 -20.17 -24.61 -17.65
C SER A 607 -20.59 -23.20 -17.25
N ALA A 608 -19.60 -22.29 -17.11
CA ALA A 608 -19.88 -20.89 -16.76
C ALA A 608 -20.75 -20.18 -17.80
N LEU A 609 -20.51 -20.45 -19.08
CA LEU A 609 -21.27 -19.86 -20.17
C LEU A 609 -22.70 -20.40 -20.24
N ILE A 610 -22.90 -21.69 -19.95
CA ILE A 610 -24.25 -22.27 -19.87
C ILE A 610 -25.03 -21.63 -18.72
N ASP A 611 -24.42 -21.47 -17.54
CA ASP A 611 -25.06 -20.82 -16.39
C ASP A 611 -25.42 -19.36 -16.75
N ALA A 612 -24.46 -18.62 -17.32
CA ALA A 612 -24.65 -17.23 -17.74
C ALA A 612 -25.70 -17.05 -18.85
N LEU A 613 -25.91 -18.05 -19.71
CA LEU A 613 -26.96 -18.02 -20.76
C LEU A 613 -28.37 -18.00 -20.16
N GLY A 614 -28.55 -18.60 -18.99
CA GLY A 614 -29.80 -18.63 -18.25
C GLY A 614 -30.04 -17.37 -17.41
N GLU A 615 -28.99 -16.81 -16.83
CA GLU A 615 -29.07 -15.70 -15.87
C GLU A 615 -29.02 -14.30 -16.51
N ARG A 616 -28.26 -14.15 -17.60
CA ARG A 616 -28.05 -12.84 -18.24
C ARG A 616 -29.14 -12.56 -19.30
N THR A 617 -29.39 -11.28 -19.57
CA THR A 617 -30.38 -10.82 -20.56
C THR A 617 -29.78 -9.90 -21.61
N GLY A 618 -30.45 -9.73 -22.76
CA GLY A 618 -30.09 -8.75 -23.78
C GLY A 618 -28.72 -9.01 -24.41
N GLY A 619 -27.92 -7.95 -24.61
CA GLY A 619 -26.65 -8.01 -25.35
C GLY A 619 -25.65 -9.03 -24.77
N THR A 620 -25.50 -9.09 -23.45
CA THR A 620 -24.60 -10.02 -22.77
C THR A 620 -25.01 -11.48 -23.00
N ARG A 621 -26.31 -11.78 -22.95
CA ARG A 621 -26.85 -13.11 -23.27
C ARG A 621 -26.53 -13.52 -24.71
N MET A 622 -26.63 -12.57 -25.65
CA MET A 622 -26.33 -12.84 -27.05
C MET A 622 -24.84 -13.10 -27.29
N LEU A 623 -23.97 -12.41 -26.56
CA LEU A 623 -22.53 -12.65 -26.59
C LEU A 623 -22.19 -14.04 -26.04
N VAL A 624 -22.79 -14.44 -24.92
CA VAL A 624 -22.66 -15.80 -24.37
C VAL A 624 -23.12 -16.86 -25.38
N ALA A 625 -24.28 -16.64 -26.01
CA ALA A 625 -24.82 -17.56 -27.01
C ALA A 625 -23.91 -17.69 -28.26
N GLU A 626 -23.32 -16.58 -28.71
CA GLU A 626 -22.31 -16.57 -29.77
C GLU A 626 -21.12 -17.46 -29.39
N ILE A 627 -20.55 -17.27 -28.19
CA ILE A 627 -19.38 -18.04 -27.72
C ILE A 627 -19.73 -19.53 -27.64
N LEU A 628 -20.86 -19.89 -27.00
CA LEU A 628 -21.32 -21.28 -26.92
C LEU A 628 -21.50 -21.91 -28.31
N SER A 629 -21.93 -21.15 -29.31
CA SER A 629 -22.09 -21.66 -30.68
C SER A 629 -20.75 -22.03 -31.35
N LEU A 630 -19.65 -21.47 -30.85
CA LEU A 630 -18.29 -21.73 -31.32
C LEU A 630 -17.60 -22.89 -30.58
N ILE A 631 -18.20 -23.42 -29.50
CA ILE A 631 -17.68 -24.56 -28.74
C ILE A 631 -18.21 -25.87 -29.33
N GLU A 632 -17.31 -26.83 -29.57
CA GLU A 632 -17.68 -28.15 -30.07
C GLU A 632 -18.16 -29.06 -28.92
N SER A 633 -19.37 -28.81 -28.39
CA SER A 633 -19.95 -29.60 -27.31
C SER A 633 -21.43 -29.91 -27.51
N GLU A 634 -21.84 -31.13 -27.13
CA GLU A 634 -23.25 -31.51 -27.06
C GLU A 634 -24.01 -30.64 -26.05
N ARG A 635 -23.44 -30.43 -24.85
CA ARG A 635 -24.06 -29.66 -23.77
C ARG A 635 -24.25 -28.20 -24.18
N ALA A 636 -23.24 -27.55 -24.78
CA ALA A 636 -23.36 -26.20 -25.31
C ALA A 636 -24.47 -26.07 -26.38
N GLN A 637 -24.52 -26.99 -27.34
CA GLN A 637 -25.54 -26.95 -28.40
C GLN A 637 -26.95 -27.20 -27.84
N GLN A 638 -27.09 -28.11 -26.87
CA GLN A 638 -28.35 -28.38 -26.20
C GLN A 638 -28.81 -27.18 -25.36
N ALA A 639 -27.91 -26.54 -24.61
CA ALA A 639 -28.22 -25.35 -23.83
C ALA A 639 -28.70 -24.18 -24.70
N LEU A 640 -28.12 -24.00 -25.89
CA LEU A 640 -28.59 -23.00 -26.86
C LEU A 640 -30.02 -23.29 -27.34
N LEU A 641 -30.32 -24.55 -27.64
CA LEU A 641 -31.66 -24.98 -28.05
C LEU A 641 -32.67 -24.82 -26.91
N ASP A 642 -32.31 -25.22 -25.69
CA ASP A 642 -33.11 -25.04 -24.49
C ASP A 642 -33.44 -23.56 -24.25
N ALA A 643 -32.43 -22.70 -24.30
CA ALA A 643 -32.61 -21.26 -24.15
C ALA A 643 -33.46 -20.65 -25.27
N ALA A 644 -33.40 -21.17 -26.50
CA ALA A 644 -34.17 -20.69 -27.63
C ALA A 644 -35.64 -21.16 -27.60
N LEU A 645 -35.89 -22.38 -27.12
CA LEU A 645 -37.19 -23.06 -27.11
C LEU A 645 -37.98 -22.85 -25.83
N ALA A 646 -37.38 -22.27 -24.79
CA ALA A 646 -38.09 -21.90 -23.57
C ALA A 646 -39.34 -21.03 -23.84
N GLU A 647 -40.31 -21.12 -22.95
CA GLU A 647 -41.62 -20.47 -23.10
C GLU A 647 -41.49 -18.93 -23.10
N GLU A 648 -40.70 -18.39 -22.16
CA GLU A 648 -40.55 -16.95 -21.89
C GLU A 648 -39.28 -16.32 -22.49
N VAL A 649 -38.96 -16.63 -23.75
CA VAL A 649 -37.73 -16.12 -24.39
C VAL A 649 -37.91 -14.72 -25.00
N GLY A 650 -39.14 -14.36 -25.37
CA GLY A 650 -39.46 -13.05 -25.92
C GLY A 650 -38.67 -12.71 -27.18
N THR A 651 -38.08 -11.51 -27.21
CA THR A 651 -37.34 -10.98 -28.37
C THR A 651 -36.01 -11.70 -28.66
N ASP A 652 -35.46 -12.40 -27.67
CA ASP A 652 -34.18 -13.11 -27.81
C ASP A 652 -34.31 -14.41 -28.62
N ARG A 653 -35.53 -14.88 -28.90
CA ARG A 653 -35.79 -16.20 -29.51
C ARG A 653 -35.15 -16.32 -30.88
N VAL A 654 -35.36 -15.34 -31.75
CA VAL A 654 -34.81 -15.35 -33.12
C VAL A 654 -33.27 -15.38 -33.11
N PRO A 655 -32.57 -14.49 -32.37
CA PRO A 655 -31.13 -14.58 -32.19
C PRO A 655 -30.63 -15.92 -31.65
N LEU A 656 -31.24 -16.46 -30.59
CA LEU A 656 -30.83 -17.74 -29.98
C LEU A 656 -31.01 -18.92 -30.94
N LEU A 657 -32.10 -18.95 -31.71
CA LEU A 657 -32.28 -19.93 -32.79
C LEU A 657 -31.20 -19.77 -33.87
N ASN A 658 -30.83 -18.54 -34.24
CA ASN A 658 -29.76 -18.31 -35.22
C ASN A 658 -28.40 -18.84 -34.73
N TRP A 659 -28.06 -18.64 -33.44
CA TRP A 659 -26.84 -19.18 -32.84
C TRP A 659 -26.88 -20.72 -32.72
N SER A 660 -28.03 -21.29 -32.36
CA SER A 660 -28.24 -22.74 -32.37
C SER A 660 -28.00 -23.33 -33.77
N SER A 661 -28.58 -22.70 -34.80
CA SER A 661 -28.39 -23.09 -36.21
C SER A 661 -26.93 -22.96 -36.64
N ALA A 662 -26.22 -21.91 -36.21
CA ALA A 662 -24.80 -21.73 -36.49
C ALA A 662 -23.93 -22.82 -35.85
N SER A 663 -24.21 -23.21 -34.60
CA SER A 663 -23.55 -24.32 -33.92
C SER A 663 -23.76 -25.64 -34.67
N ILE A 664 -25.01 -25.96 -35.03
CA ILE A 664 -25.36 -27.19 -35.76
C ILE A 664 -24.67 -27.24 -37.14
N ARG A 665 -24.67 -26.13 -37.89
CA ARG A 665 -23.96 -26.07 -39.18
C ARG A 665 -22.46 -26.31 -39.05
N ARG A 666 -21.86 -25.90 -37.94
CA ARG A 666 -20.42 -26.01 -37.70
C ARG A 666 -20.00 -27.39 -37.20
N TRP A 667 -20.80 -28.00 -36.31
CA TRP A 667 -20.40 -29.18 -35.54
C TRP A 667 -21.28 -30.41 -35.77
N GLY A 668 -22.31 -30.28 -36.60
CA GLY A 668 -23.34 -31.30 -36.78
C GLY A 668 -24.42 -31.24 -35.70
N ASN A 669 -25.48 -32.02 -35.92
CA ASN A 669 -26.63 -32.10 -35.02
C ASN A 669 -26.29 -32.96 -33.79
N ARG A 670 -26.40 -32.35 -32.60
CA ARG A 670 -26.23 -32.94 -31.27
C ARG A 670 -27.46 -32.73 -30.39
N SER A 671 -28.61 -32.42 -31.01
CA SER A 671 -29.88 -32.16 -30.32
C SER A 671 -30.54 -33.44 -29.82
N HIS A 672 -31.37 -33.31 -28.76
CA HIS A 672 -32.25 -34.37 -28.32
C HIS A 672 -33.54 -34.42 -29.16
N ARG A 673 -34.20 -35.57 -29.15
CA ARG A 673 -35.51 -35.76 -29.79
C ARG A 673 -36.55 -34.73 -29.34
N ARG A 674 -36.56 -34.35 -28.05
CA ARG A 674 -37.46 -33.31 -27.52
C ARG A 674 -37.28 -31.96 -28.22
N HIS A 675 -36.03 -31.56 -28.53
CA HIS A 675 -35.77 -30.31 -29.23
C HIS A 675 -36.33 -30.34 -30.65
N VAL A 676 -36.26 -31.49 -31.33
CA VAL A 676 -36.83 -31.66 -32.68
C VAL A 676 -38.36 -31.53 -32.64
N GLU A 677 -39.01 -32.13 -31.64
CA GLU A 677 -40.46 -32.08 -31.44
C GLU A 677 -40.93 -30.66 -31.09
N GLU A 678 -40.26 -29.99 -30.14
CA GLU A 678 -40.52 -28.60 -29.76
C GLU A 678 -40.27 -27.61 -30.92
N LEU A 679 -39.22 -27.81 -31.70
CA LEU A 679 -38.91 -26.98 -32.86
C LEU A 679 -39.95 -27.13 -33.97
N ARG A 680 -40.45 -28.35 -34.21
CA ARG A 680 -41.57 -28.60 -35.14
C ARG A 680 -42.84 -27.91 -34.66
N TYR A 681 -43.17 -28.06 -33.38
CA TYR A 681 -44.29 -27.34 -32.78
C TYR A 681 -44.14 -25.83 -32.97
N LEU A 682 -42.95 -25.28 -32.73
CA LEU A 682 -42.68 -23.85 -32.93
C LEU A 682 -42.86 -23.43 -34.39
N ILE A 683 -42.44 -24.23 -35.37
CA ILE A 683 -42.60 -23.93 -36.80
C ILE A 683 -44.09 -23.94 -37.19
N ASP A 684 -44.84 -24.94 -36.73
CA ASP A 684 -46.27 -25.10 -37.07
C ASP A 684 -47.15 -24.03 -36.40
N ASN A 685 -46.72 -23.48 -35.26
CA ASN A 685 -47.51 -22.55 -34.44
C ASN A 685 -46.96 -21.11 -34.42
N SER A 686 -45.95 -20.78 -35.24
CA SER A 686 -45.43 -19.42 -35.36
C SER A 686 -45.42 -18.95 -36.82
N SER A 687 -45.21 -17.64 -37.02
CA SER A 687 -45.10 -17.04 -38.36
C SER A 687 -44.03 -15.95 -38.39
N GLY A 688 -43.65 -15.53 -39.59
CA GLY A 688 -42.65 -14.48 -39.79
C GLY A 688 -41.25 -14.86 -39.27
N PRO A 689 -40.50 -13.90 -38.69
CA PRO A 689 -39.08 -14.10 -38.35
C PRO A 689 -38.78 -15.29 -37.41
N VAL A 690 -39.72 -15.63 -36.52
CA VAL A 690 -39.58 -16.76 -35.59
C VAL A 690 -39.66 -18.09 -36.34
N ALA A 691 -40.66 -18.26 -37.21
CA ALA A 691 -40.81 -19.46 -38.03
C ALA A 691 -39.61 -19.64 -38.97
N ASP A 692 -39.14 -18.55 -39.58
CA ASP A 692 -37.95 -18.58 -40.45
C ASP A 692 -36.68 -18.98 -39.69
N ALA A 693 -36.50 -18.51 -38.46
CA ALA A 693 -35.38 -18.87 -37.61
C ALA A 693 -35.45 -20.33 -37.15
N ALA A 694 -36.62 -20.79 -36.75
CA ALA A 694 -36.85 -22.17 -36.37
C ALA A 694 -36.63 -23.13 -37.56
N ALA A 695 -37.10 -22.76 -38.75
CA ALA A 695 -36.83 -23.50 -39.99
C ALA A 695 -35.33 -23.56 -40.33
N ARG A 696 -34.55 -22.49 -40.09
CA ARG A 696 -33.09 -22.52 -40.24
C ARG A 696 -32.41 -23.48 -39.28
N VAL A 697 -32.90 -23.61 -38.05
CA VAL A 697 -32.39 -24.61 -37.09
C VAL A 697 -32.73 -26.01 -37.57
N HIS A 698 -34.00 -26.27 -37.93
CA HIS A 698 -34.48 -27.58 -38.38
C HIS A 698 -33.73 -28.03 -39.65
N GLY A 699 -33.57 -27.13 -40.63
CA GLY A 699 -32.81 -27.38 -41.84
C GLY A 699 -31.32 -27.66 -41.57
N ALA A 700 -30.71 -26.96 -40.61
CA ALA A 700 -29.33 -27.23 -40.21
C ALA A 700 -29.16 -28.62 -39.58
N MET A 701 -30.18 -29.15 -38.89
CA MET A 701 -30.15 -30.49 -38.28
C MET A 701 -30.07 -31.62 -39.31
N ASN A 702 -30.42 -31.36 -40.58
CA ASN A 702 -30.38 -32.31 -41.69
C ASN A 702 -31.06 -33.66 -41.38
N LEU A 703 -32.25 -33.59 -40.79
CA LEU A 703 -33.02 -34.76 -40.35
C LEU A 703 -33.60 -35.55 -41.55
N PRO A 704 -33.85 -36.86 -41.41
CA PRO A 704 -34.48 -37.67 -42.45
C PRO A 704 -35.86 -37.12 -42.87
N ALA A 705 -36.30 -37.40 -44.10
CA ALA A 705 -37.57 -36.90 -44.65
C ALA A 705 -38.84 -37.33 -43.87
N GLN A 706 -38.74 -38.35 -43.02
CA GLN A 706 -39.83 -38.77 -42.11
C GLN A 706 -39.93 -37.84 -40.89
N GLU A 707 -38.85 -37.12 -40.58
CA GLU A 707 -38.69 -36.15 -39.51
C GLU A 707 -38.67 -34.69 -40.03
N SER A 708 -38.94 -34.48 -41.32
CA SER A 708 -39.14 -33.15 -41.92
C SER A 708 -40.58 -32.64 -41.79
N ILE A 709 -40.75 -31.33 -41.93
CA ILE A 709 -42.06 -30.64 -41.85
C ILE A 709 -42.91 -31.01 -43.09
N ILE A 710 -44.23 -31.10 -42.92
CA ILE A 710 -45.16 -31.39 -44.02
C ILE A 710 -45.14 -30.21 -45.01
N VAL A 711 -44.89 -30.49 -46.29
CA VAL A 711 -44.96 -29.48 -47.35
C VAL A 711 -46.41 -29.03 -47.51
N VAL A 712 -46.73 -27.82 -47.07
CA VAL A 712 -48.02 -27.20 -47.32
C VAL A 712 -48.02 -26.64 -48.73
N ILE A 713 -48.73 -27.30 -49.65
CA ILE A 713 -48.98 -26.78 -51.00
C ILE A 713 -50.19 -25.84 -50.89
N PRO A 714 -50.06 -24.53 -51.16
CA PRO A 714 -51.21 -23.63 -51.14
C PRO A 714 -52.16 -23.98 -52.30
N GLY A 715 -53.35 -24.48 -51.98
CA GLY A 715 -54.43 -24.72 -52.96
C GLY A 715 -54.67 -26.18 -53.39
N ALA A 716 -54.31 -27.17 -52.57
CA ALA A 716 -54.83 -28.54 -52.71
C ALA A 716 -56.05 -28.77 -51.82
#